data_AF-A0A7Y2C8K1-F1
#
_entry.id   AF-A0A7Y2C8K1-F1
#
_cell.length_a   1.000
_cell.length_b   1.000
_cell.length_c   1.000
_cell.angle_alpha   90.00
_cell.angle_beta   90.00
_cell.angle_gamma   90.00
#
_symmetry.space_group_name_H-M   'P 1'
#
loop_
_entity.id
_entity.type
_entity.pdbx_description
1 polymer ?
#
loop_
_entity_poly.entity_id
_entity_poly.type
_entity_poly.pdbx_seq_one_letter_code
_entity_poly.pdbx_strand_id
1 'polypeptide(L)'
;MITFDVPEPGPTKNATATWPEITPQSPLPDITLSMTIDGSKPPHSGLVTIVGKESIDRGIRIKANRVTVMGMRIKGFVAGDAIQVDGVGESTIGGSTPGAGNHLFENSTGIYVNGSGAVDNTIHGNCIGAPDCSVDLDAANEVNFQVGVYVANGPTKTRIGGLGTGEGNTILGGVIVKDDDTDQASVQQNILAVRAEQLQGLDREPLGLPFDLEGDGPSCNPWIDGDGPNDGMPPPRILELTATQVTGITKPGAVVEVYEVVESGSDRGRYFARHVKPIGHASADGSGKFTVALSLNDGDQVTLTATDVQGSTSEFSQVRRPVIFVPGVAGSTLADKFGRQRWLPARSDFFERQVEDIEEMTLYTDGKTGALNLEVTGVLEFYPVEAYKVIYGPMLNYLKTHGLVGARGNANPGTIDLWRYPYDWRKRLDETAKGLKDLVSVVTGDIDEAVARSCEVDILAHSMGGMVSGVYLNTPENEKHVQNRVHRYVSIATPYLGTPKVVGAHTMGYIFEMEKKRVLGQRLFFYSVPIPWGKIITLARNMPAAYATLPSRSYWAAAMLPGEHFLVDLDNKPLVGYDNTKKFLTANKVNASYKPQGLARHGDLWTDQESAVHGLIDDWRDRQGPPQIFRLVGQLDDSTPIGWRIDAQELAKKRVRDDYRRETSHPNPQVGITWADNKEHERYRSSLAPVLGAGDKTVAEVSATLGHSAGTGKVDFSGVGSTWIEDFEYYPCEHFQIVQETCVDQSGKKSLDRAIDILKSGYAIVPTHTSKVSTSSSPSIAHASELVYVVGSAPFDVHVEDEHGAHSGPVVIDTLRYVEYGIEDIGYWHNEVAVT
;
A
#
# COMPACT_ATOMS: atom_id res chain seq x y z
N MET A 1 -21.49 54.32 -17.88
CA MET A 1 -20.88 54.67 -16.58
C MET A 1 -22.04 54.93 -15.63
N ILE A 2 -22.31 54.02 -14.70
CA ILE A 2 -23.27 54.27 -13.62
C ILE A 2 -22.45 55.03 -12.56
N THR A 3 -22.62 56.34 -12.52
CA THR A 3 -21.98 57.20 -11.52
C THR A 3 -22.85 57.19 -10.28
N PHE A 4 -22.34 56.67 -9.17
CA PHE A 4 -23.03 56.77 -7.88
C PHE A 4 -22.75 58.16 -7.30
N ASP A 5 -23.80 58.95 -7.06
CA ASP A 5 -23.69 60.19 -6.29
C ASP A 5 -23.43 59.84 -4.83
N VAL A 6 -22.15 59.72 -4.47
CA VAL A 6 -21.71 59.61 -3.09
C VAL A 6 -21.62 61.02 -2.51
N PRO A 7 -22.24 61.31 -1.35
CA PRO A 7 -22.10 62.61 -0.70
C PRO A 7 -20.62 62.93 -0.45
N GLU A 8 -20.16 64.13 -0.82
CA GLU A 8 -18.80 64.56 -0.51
C GLU A 8 -18.54 64.44 1.01
N PRO A 9 -17.42 63.80 1.42
CA PRO A 9 -17.09 63.73 2.84
C PRO A 9 -16.85 65.15 3.37
N GLY A 10 -17.66 65.57 4.33
CA GLY A 10 -17.51 66.88 4.98
C GLY A 10 -16.11 67.05 5.62
N PRO A 11 -15.59 68.28 5.71
CA PRO A 11 -14.17 68.58 5.97
C PRO A 11 -13.63 68.28 7.39
N THR A 12 -14.26 67.41 8.18
CA THR A 12 -13.80 67.10 9.54
C THR A 12 -12.82 65.93 9.56
N LYS A 13 -11.52 66.28 9.63
CA LYS A 13 -10.39 65.39 9.97
C LYS A 13 -10.65 64.70 11.32
N ASN A 14 -10.91 63.38 11.29
CA ASN A 14 -10.66 62.37 12.35
C ASN A 14 -11.68 61.20 12.37
N ALA A 15 -12.59 61.08 11.40
CA ALA A 15 -13.43 59.89 11.31
C ALA A 15 -12.67 58.77 10.59
N THR A 16 -12.66 57.56 11.16
CA THR A 16 -12.56 56.30 10.41
C THR A 16 -13.50 56.41 9.21
N ALA A 17 -12.95 56.69 8.03
CA ALA A 17 -13.75 56.95 6.84
C ALA A 17 -14.51 55.66 6.50
N THR A 18 -15.79 55.61 6.88
CA THR A 18 -16.69 54.55 6.47
C THR A 18 -16.83 54.64 4.95
N TRP A 19 -16.51 53.55 4.27
CA TRP A 19 -16.66 53.44 2.82
C TRP A 19 -18.09 53.80 2.38
N PRO A 20 -18.29 54.30 1.15
CA PRO A 20 -19.63 54.53 0.64
C PRO A 20 -20.41 53.21 0.65
N GLU A 21 -21.49 53.14 1.43
CA GLU A 21 -22.40 51.99 1.46
C GLU A 21 -23.65 52.28 0.62
N ILE A 22 -23.96 51.36 -0.29
CA ILE A 22 -25.15 51.35 -1.12
C ILE A 22 -26.01 50.19 -0.65
N THR A 23 -27.21 50.48 -0.14
CA THR A 23 -28.19 49.46 0.25
C THR A 23 -29.35 49.47 -0.74
N PRO A 24 -29.39 48.56 -1.73
CA PRO A 24 -30.49 48.50 -2.68
C PRO A 24 -31.83 48.27 -1.95
N GLN A 25 -32.89 48.89 -2.45
CA GLN A 25 -34.26 48.68 -1.93
C GLN A 25 -35.05 47.64 -2.74
N SER A 26 -34.49 47.22 -3.87
CA SER A 26 -34.99 46.20 -4.80
C SER A 26 -33.79 45.54 -5.49
N PRO A 27 -33.97 44.41 -6.19
CA PRO A 27 -32.91 43.85 -7.02
C PRO A 27 -32.29 44.90 -7.95
N LEU A 28 -30.96 44.87 -8.09
CA LEU A 28 -30.25 45.75 -9.03
C LEU A 28 -30.65 45.37 -10.47
N PRO A 29 -30.76 46.35 -11.39
CA PRO A 29 -31.06 46.06 -12.79
C PRO A 29 -29.95 45.23 -13.42
N ASP A 30 -30.32 44.32 -14.32
CA ASP A 30 -29.37 43.50 -15.07
C ASP A 30 -28.45 44.38 -15.93
N ILE A 31 -27.16 44.05 -15.97
CA ILE A 31 -26.18 44.70 -16.85
C ILE A 31 -26.32 44.10 -18.25
N THR A 32 -26.97 44.83 -19.14
CA THR A 32 -27.30 44.39 -20.52
C THR A 32 -26.43 45.06 -21.59
N LEU A 33 -25.42 45.84 -21.18
CA LEU A 33 -24.45 46.49 -22.07
C LEU A 33 -23.03 46.23 -21.57
N SER A 34 -22.08 46.06 -22.48
CA SER A 34 -20.64 45.97 -22.14
C SER A 34 -20.20 47.23 -21.41
N MET A 35 -19.60 47.07 -20.22
CA MET A 35 -19.14 48.18 -19.40
C MET A 35 -18.15 47.73 -18.32
N THR A 36 -17.51 48.71 -17.68
CA THR A 36 -16.66 48.50 -16.51
C THR A 36 -17.30 49.15 -15.29
N ILE A 37 -17.46 48.37 -14.22
CA ILE A 37 -17.78 48.79 -12.86
C ILE A 37 -16.49 48.68 -12.06
N ASP A 38 -15.98 49.83 -11.62
CA ASP A 38 -14.65 49.92 -11.04
C ASP A 38 -14.69 50.79 -9.78
N GLY A 39 -14.64 50.12 -8.63
CA GLY A 39 -14.53 50.76 -7.31
C GLY A 39 -13.10 51.00 -6.86
N SER A 40 -12.08 50.70 -7.68
CA SER A 40 -10.66 50.86 -7.32
C SER A 40 -10.13 52.28 -7.57
N LYS A 41 -10.83 53.10 -8.36
CA LYS A 41 -10.36 54.43 -8.79
C LYS A 41 -10.73 55.57 -7.81
N PRO A 42 -9.87 56.60 -7.65
CA PRO A 42 -10.14 57.80 -6.85
C PRO A 42 -11.42 58.55 -7.25
N PRO A 43 -12.03 59.37 -6.35
CA PRO A 43 -11.46 59.93 -5.12
C PRO A 43 -11.48 58.99 -3.90
N HIS A 44 -12.14 57.85 -3.99
CA HIS A 44 -12.18 56.85 -2.93
C HIS A 44 -11.20 55.74 -3.29
N SER A 45 -9.97 55.82 -2.78
CA SER A 45 -9.02 54.71 -2.81
C SER A 45 -9.51 53.62 -1.87
N GLY A 46 -10.56 52.90 -2.28
CA GLY A 46 -11.07 51.68 -1.66
C GLY A 46 -12.56 51.48 -1.87
N LEU A 47 -13.00 50.31 -1.42
CA LEU A 47 -14.09 49.56 -2.03
C LEU A 47 -15.46 50.25 -1.81
N VAL A 48 -16.16 50.58 -2.90
CA VAL A 48 -17.60 50.89 -2.84
C VAL A 48 -18.31 49.63 -2.33
N THR A 49 -19.09 49.79 -1.25
CA THR A 49 -19.75 48.66 -0.60
C THR A 49 -21.21 48.57 -1.01
N ILE A 50 -21.63 47.45 -1.59
CA ILE A 50 -23.02 47.11 -1.83
C ILE A 50 -23.47 46.15 -0.73
N VAL A 51 -24.50 46.55 0.02
CA VAL A 51 -25.05 45.78 1.15
C VAL A 51 -26.46 45.30 0.78
N GLY A 52 -26.60 43.98 0.64
CA GLY A 52 -27.87 43.30 0.41
C GLY A 52 -28.82 43.41 1.60
N LYS A 53 -30.08 43.08 1.33
CA LYS A 53 -31.13 42.86 2.33
C LYS A 53 -31.65 41.45 2.13
N GLU A 54 -32.18 40.83 3.19
CA GLU A 54 -32.73 39.46 3.14
C GLU A 54 -33.78 39.26 2.03
N SER A 55 -34.48 40.32 1.62
CA SER A 55 -35.49 40.28 0.55
C SER A 55 -34.94 40.40 -0.87
N ILE A 56 -33.62 40.57 -1.04
CA ILE A 56 -32.97 40.75 -2.34
C ILE A 56 -32.13 39.51 -2.61
N ASP A 57 -32.50 38.80 -3.67
CA ASP A 57 -31.96 37.51 -4.06
C ASP A 57 -30.60 37.59 -4.78
N ARG A 58 -30.12 38.78 -5.15
CA ARG A 58 -28.82 38.93 -5.84
C ARG A 58 -28.24 40.33 -5.78
N GLY A 59 -26.91 40.40 -5.83
CA GLY A 59 -26.13 41.62 -6.04
C GLY A 59 -26.12 42.04 -7.50
N ILE A 60 -24.98 41.85 -8.18
CA ILE A 60 -24.79 42.27 -9.57
C ILE A 60 -25.12 41.10 -10.51
N ARG A 61 -26.04 41.30 -11.47
CA ARG A 61 -26.31 40.32 -12.55
C ARG A 61 -25.80 40.83 -13.90
N ILE A 62 -24.95 40.05 -14.54
CA ILE A 62 -24.30 40.33 -15.83
C ILE A 62 -25.00 39.52 -16.92
N LYS A 63 -25.59 40.23 -17.89
CA LYS A 63 -26.27 39.69 -19.09
C LYS A 63 -25.75 40.31 -20.39
N ALA A 64 -24.53 40.84 -20.36
CA ALA A 64 -23.82 41.30 -21.54
C ALA A 64 -22.39 40.80 -21.53
N ASN A 65 -21.85 40.54 -22.72
CA ASN A 65 -20.45 40.17 -22.87
C ASN A 65 -19.53 41.35 -22.52
N ARG A 66 -18.27 41.05 -22.18
CA ARG A 66 -17.22 42.07 -21.96
C ARG A 66 -17.61 43.06 -20.87
N VAL A 67 -18.15 42.54 -19.76
CA VAL A 67 -18.37 43.32 -18.55
C VAL A 67 -17.20 43.10 -17.60
N THR A 68 -16.74 44.18 -16.99
CA THR A 68 -15.68 44.12 -15.96
C THR A 68 -16.23 44.62 -14.63
N VAL A 69 -16.04 43.85 -13.55
CA VAL A 69 -16.38 44.26 -12.18
C VAL A 69 -15.13 44.14 -11.31
N MET A 70 -14.63 45.26 -10.79
CA MET A 70 -13.39 45.30 -10.01
C MET A 70 -13.46 46.29 -8.85
N GLY A 71 -12.68 46.06 -7.79
CA GLY A 71 -12.57 46.97 -6.64
C GLY A 71 -13.87 47.20 -5.87
N MET A 72 -14.79 46.24 -5.87
CA MET A 72 -16.08 46.34 -5.16
C MET A 72 -16.07 45.53 -3.85
N ARG A 73 -16.86 45.97 -2.87
CA ARG A 73 -17.22 45.15 -1.70
C ARG A 73 -18.70 44.80 -1.81
N ILE A 74 -19.06 43.52 -1.80
CA ILE A 74 -20.46 43.09 -1.97
C ILE A 74 -20.78 42.09 -0.85
N LYS A 75 -21.79 42.41 -0.04
CA LYS A 75 -22.16 41.59 1.11
C LYS A 75 -23.64 41.54 1.40
N GLY A 76 -24.06 40.56 2.20
CA GLY A 76 -25.41 40.49 2.79
C GLY A 76 -26.50 40.00 1.84
N PHE A 77 -26.16 39.41 0.69
CA PHE A 77 -27.12 38.78 -0.22
C PHE A 77 -27.36 37.32 0.21
N VAL A 78 -27.95 37.13 1.39
CA VAL A 78 -28.11 35.80 2.01
C VAL A 78 -28.93 34.81 1.18
N ALA A 79 -29.83 35.31 0.33
CA ALA A 79 -30.72 34.51 -0.51
C ALA A 79 -30.20 34.28 -1.94
N GLY A 80 -29.00 34.75 -2.28
CA GLY A 80 -28.36 34.41 -3.55
C GLY A 80 -26.99 35.04 -3.75
N ASP A 81 -26.66 35.40 -4.99
CA ASP A 81 -25.26 35.56 -5.40
C ASP A 81 -24.78 37.00 -5.25
N ALA A 82 -23.51 37.20 -4.86
CA ALA A 82 -22.90 38.53 -4.88
C ALA A 82 -22.75 39.04 -6.32
N ILE A 83 -22.23 38.19 -7.21
CA ILE A 83 -22.11 38.45 -8.65
C ILE A 83 -22.59 37.22 -9.43
N GLN A 84 -23.50 37.42 -10.38
CA GLN A 84 -24.01 36.38 -11.27
C GLN A 84 -23.67 36.72 -12.74
N VAL A 85 -22.99 35.82 -13.44
CA VAL A 85 -22.76 35.85 -14.90
C VAL A 85 -23.72 34.88 -15.56
N ASP A 86 -24.63 35.37 -16.38
CA ASP A 86 -25.77 34.57 -16.86
C ASP A 86 -25.81 34.52 -18.39
N GLY A 87 -25.27 33.43 -18.95
CA GLY A 87 -25.28 33.12 -20.38
C GLY A 87 -24.46 34.08 -21.24
N VAL A 88 -23.42 34.71 -20.67
CA VAL A 88 -22.60 35.72 -21.36
C VAL A 88 -21.11 35.55 -21.11
N GLY A 89 -20.31 35.87 -22.12
CA GLY A 89 -18.88 35.57 -22.17
C GLY A 89 -17.96 36.78 -22.10
N GLU A 90 -16.66 36.50 -22.14
CA GLU A 90 -15.57 37.49 -22.19
C GLU A 90 -15.61 38.50 -21.03
N SER A 91 -16.23 38.17 -19.90
CA SER A 91 -16.34 39.06 -18.74
C SER A 91 -15.21 38.84 -17.74
N THR A 92 -14.86 39.88 -17.00
CA THR A 92 -13.78 39.85 -16.01
C THR A 92 -14.29 40.28 -14.65
N ILE A 93 -14.11 39.44 -13.64
CA ILE A 93 -14.45 39.72 -12.25
C ILE A 93 -13.16 39.76 -11.45
N GLY A 94 -12.79 40.96 -11.01
CA GLY A 94 -11.57 41.27 -10.27
C GLY A 94 -10.48 41.88 -11.15
N GLY A 95 -9.24 41.75 -10.69
CA GLY A 95 -8.06 42.32 -11.34
C GLY A 95 -6.77 41.99 -10.58
N SER A 96 -5.65 41.88 -11.29
CA SER A 96 -4.35 41.47 -10.72
C SER A 96 -3.56 42.58 -10.03
N THR A 97 -3.97 43.84 -10.17
CA THR A 97 -3.34 44.98 -9.48
C THR A 97 -3.88 45.13 -8.06
N PRO A 98 -3.06 45.50 -7.06
CA PRO A 98 -3.53 45.74 -5.70
C PRO A 98 -4.76 46.68 -5.65
N GLY A 99 -5.84 46.23 -5.01
CA GLY A 99 -7.10 46.97 -4.91
C GLY A 99 -8.09 46.78 -6.06
N ALA A 100 -7.74 46.05 -7.13
CA ALA A 100 -8.68 45.69 -8.20
C ALA A 100 -9.51 44.44 -7.88
N GLY A 101 -9.10 43.64 -6.89
CA GLY A 101 -9.88 42.53 -6.36
C GLY A 101 -11.21 42.96 -5.77
N ASN A 102 -12.25 42.16 -5.96
CA ASN A 102 -13.52 42.35 -5.24
C ASN A 102 -13.49 41.60 -3.90
N HIS A 103 -14.22 42.12 -2.91
CA HIS A 103 -14.41 41.51 -1.59
C HIS A 103 -15.87 41.05 -1.46
N LEU A 104 -16.12 39.74 -1.54
CA LEU A 104 -17.46 39.15 -1.71
C LEU A 104 -17.76 38.17 -0.55
N PHE A 105 -18.48 38.58 0.49
CA PHE A 105 -18.70 37.78 1.71
C PHE A 105 -20.11 37.99 2.29
N GLU A 106 -20.60 37.15 3.20
CA GLU A 106 -22.00 37.18 3.71
C GLU A 106 -23.08 37.04 2.61
N ASN A 107 -22.78 36.37 1.49
CA ASN A 107 -23.73 36.08 0.41
C ASN A 107 -24.03 34.58 0.37
N SER A 108 -25.06 34.12 -0.33
CA SER A 108 -25.23 32.66 -0.54
C SER A 108 -24.04 32.11 -1.33
N THR A 109 -23.81 32.69 -2.51
CA THR A 109 -22.66 32.39 -3.38
C THR A 109 -21.85 33.66 -3.58
N GLY A 110 -20.52 33.54 -3.60
CA GLY A 110 -19.66 34.66 -3.99
C GLY A 110 -19.85 35.04 -5.46
N ILE A 111 -19.51 34.14 -6.36
CA ILE A 111 -19.67 34.32 -7.80
C ILE A 111 -20.35 33.09 -8.41
N TYR A 112 -21.41 33.31 -9.18
CA TYR A 112 -22.09 32.25 -9.93
C TYR A 112 -21.97 32.49 -11.44
N VAL A 113 -21.31 31.60 -12.16
CA VAL A 113 -21.22 31.58 -13.64
C VAL A 113 -22.17 30.51 -14.16
N ASN A 114 -23.16 30.93 -14.94
CA ASN A 114 -24.28 30.08 -15.33
C ASN A 114 -24.57 30.16 -16.83
N GLY A 115 -24.93 29.03 -17.43
CA GLY A 115 -25.50 28.96 -18.78
C GLY A 115 -24.46 28.83 -19.89
N SER A 116 -24.79 28.05 -20.92
CA SER A 116 -23.87 27.71 -22.04
C SER A 116 -23.37 28.88 -22.89
N GLY A 117 -23.95 30.07 -22.77
CA GLY A 117 -23.42 31.29 -23.36
C GLY A 117 -22.24 31.91 -22.59
N ALA A 118 -21.95 31.41 -21.37
CA ALA A 118 -20.91 31.92 -20.49
C ALA A 118 -19.53 31.35 -20.88
N VAL A 119 -18.95 31.89 -21.95
CA VAL A 119 -17.68 31.43 -22.52
C VAL A 119 -16.55 32.43 -22.22
N ASP A 120 -15.36 31.94 -21.88
CA ASP A 120 -14.15 32.77 -21.74
C ASP A 120 -14.28 33.86 -20.65
N ASN A 121 -14.88 33.51 -19.52
CA ASN A 121 -14.99 34.40 -18.37
C ASN A 121 -13.76 34.27 -17.46
N THR A 122 -13.28 35.38 -16.90
CA THR A 122 -12.13 35.41 -15.99
C THR A 122 -12.55 35.89 -14.60
N ILE A 123 -12.15 35.16 -13.57
CA ILE A 123 -12.33 35.48 -12.15
C ILE A 123 -10.94 35.48 -11.50
N HIS A 124 -10.37 36.63 -11.16
CA HIS A 124 -8.98 36.69 -10.67
C HIS A 124 -8.74 37.83 -9.68
N GLY A 125 -7.81 37.61 -8.74
CA GLY A 125 -7.42 38.59 -7.72
C GLY A 125 -8.50 38.96 -6.70
N ASN A 126 -9.57 38.17 -6.55
CA ASN A 126 -10.67 38.45 -5.61
C ASN A 126 -10.45 37.84 -4.23
N CYS A 127 -11.17 38.38 -3.25
CA CYS A 127 -11.32 37.84 -1.90
C CYS A 127 -12.77 37.45 -1.70
N ILE A 128 -13.02 36.14 -1.75
CA ILE A 128 -14.36 35.56 -1.82
C ILE A 128 -14.58 34.75 -0.55
N GLY A 129 -15.67 35.01 0.15
CA GLY A 129 -16.00 34.42 1.42
C GLY A 129 -15.20 34.97 2.61
N ALA A 130 -14.34 35.97 2.40
CA ALA A 130 -13.58 36.63 3.47
C ALA A 130 -13.53 38.15 3.25
N PRO A 131 -13.77 38.97 4.29
CA PRO A 131 -13.87 40.43 4.15
C PRO A 131 -12.53 41.13 3.92
N ASP A 132 -11.42 40.53 4.32
CA ASP A 132 -10.07 41.10 4.28
C ASP A 132 -9.05 40.16 3.62
N CYS A 133 -9.53 39.15 2.89
CA CYS A 133 -8.71 38.11 2.27
C CYS A 133 -7.95 37.23 3.26
N SER A 134 -8.24 37.31 4.57
CA SER A 134 -7.74 36.36 5.54
C SER A 134 -8.54 35.06 5.45
N VAL A 135 -7.86 33.92 5.57
CA VAL A 135 -8.52 32.62 5.72
C VAL A 135 -8.59 32.33 7.22
N ASP A 136 -9.70 32.69 7.83
CA ASP A 136 -10.05 32.32 9.20
C ASP A 136 -11.26 31.38 9.16
N LEU A 137 -11.00 30.09 9.38
CA LEU A 137 -12.04 29.06 9.37
C LEU A 137 -12.94 29.13 10.61
N ASP A 138 -12.49 29.80 11.68
CA ASP A 138 -13.22 29.94 12.95
C ASP A 138 -14.09 31.21 12.99
N ALA A 139 -13.91 32.13 12.03
CA ALA A 139 -14.72 33.34 11.93
C ALA A 139 -16.18 33.02 11.58
N ALA A 140 -17.05 32.99 12.60
CA ALA A 140 -18.42 32.50 12.48
C ALA A 140 -19.33 33.34 11.56
N ASN A 141 -19.05 34.63 11.34
CA ASN A 141 -20.08 35.58 10.89
C ASN A 141 -19.81 36.33 9.57
N GLU A 142 -18.68 36.11 8.89
CA GLU A 142 -18.28 36.99 7.76
C GLU A 142 -17.92 36.21 6.48
N VAL A 143 -18.69 35.16 6.17
CA VAL A 143 -18.40 34.28 5.02
C VAL A 143 -19.61 34.09 4.10
N ASN A 144 -19.42 33.52 2.92
CA ASN A 144 -20.56 33.10 2.10
C ASN A 144 -21.24 31.86 2.71
N PHE A 145 -22.55 31.67 2.52
CA PHE A 145 -23.30 30.60 3.19
C PHE A 145 -23.14 29.24 2.50
N GLN A 146 -22.95 29.21 1.18
CA GLN A 146 -22.85 27.97 0.40
C GLN A 146 -21.46 27.81 -0.24
N VAL A 147 -21.17 28.59 -1.29
CA VAL A 147 -19.98 28.39 -2.13
C VAL A 147 -19.27 29.71 -2.43
N GLY A 148 -17.95 29.62 -2.57
CA GLY A 148 -17.13 30.74 -3.06
C GLY A 148 -17.43 31.05 -4.54
N VAL A 149 -17.08 30.11 -5.42
CA VAL A 149 -17.32 30.22 -6.87
C VAL A 149 -18.08 28.99 -7.37
N TYR A 150 -19.21 29.22 -8.03
CA TYR A 150 -20.03 28.17 -8.63
C TYR A 150 -20.07 28.33 -10.15
N VAL A 151 -19.78 27.26 -10.90
CA VAL A 151 -19.83 27.22 -12.36
C VAL A 151 -20.71 26.04 -12.77
N ALA A 152 -21.84 26.29 -13.42
CA ALA A 152 -22.81 25.25 -13.74
C ALA A 152 -23.66 25.58 -14.98
N ASN A 153 -24.33 24.56 -15.53
CA ASN A 153 -25.22 24.62 -16.68
C ASN A 153 -24.54 25.08 -18.00
N GLY A 154 -23.35 24.56 -18.28
CA GLY A 154 -22.68 24.70 -19.58
C GLY A 154 -21.63 25.79 -19.82
N PRO A 155 -21.17 26.62 -18.85
CA PRO A 155 -20.04 27.52 -19.08
C PRO A 155 -18.81 26.77 -19.60
N THR A 156 -18.08 27.40 -20.52
CA THR A 156 -16.84 26.82 -21.06
C THR A 156 -15.69 27.82 -20.96
N LYS A 157 -14.46 27.34 -20.78
CA LYS A 157 -13.26 28.20 -20.70
C LYS A 157 -13.34 29.25 -19.59
N THR A 158 -13.97 28.92 -18.47
CA THR A 158 -13.99 29.82 -17.31
C THR A 158 -12.66 29.71 -16.58
N ARG A 159 -11.94 30.82 -16.48
CA ARG A 159 -10.66 30.89 -15.77
C ARG A 159 -10.85 31.47 -14.36
N ILE A 160 -10.57 30.66 -13.34
CA ILE A 160 -10.58 31.02 -11.93
C ILE A 160 -9.14 31.09 -11.43
N GLY A 161 -8.63 32.30 -11.32
CA GLY A 161 -7.24 32.60 -11.00
C GLY A 161 -6.35 32.69 -12.24
N GLY A 162 -5.07 32.36 -12.09
CA GLY A 162 -4.09 32.39 -13.17
C GLY A 162 -2.65 32.31 -12.68
N LEU A 163 -1.73 31.92 -13.55
CA LEU A 163 -0.31 31.74 -13.20
C LEU A 163 0.45 33.07 -12.99
N GLY A 164 -0.14 34.21 -13.36
CA GLY A 164 0.44 35.53 -13.16
C GLY A 164 0.39 35.97 -11.70
N THR A 165 1.39 36.74 -11.27
CA THR A 165 1.41 37.34 -9.93
C THR A 165 0.16 38.20 -9.71
N GLY A 166 -0.58 37.93 -8.62
CA GLY A 166 -1.80 38.64 -8.26
C GLY A 166 -3.06 38.16 -8.98
N GLU A 167 -2.97 37.17 -9.88
CA GLU A 167 -4.16 36.58 -10.52
C GLU A 167 -4.89 35.59 -9.60
N GLY A 168 -4.19 34.96 -8.66
CA GLY A 168 -4.80 34.08 -7.66
C GLY A 168 -5.90 34.75 -6.83
N ASN A 169 -7.00 34.04 -6.59
CA ASN A 169 -8.04 34.47 -5.65
C ASN A 169 -7.78 33.87 -4.26
N THR A 170 -8.31 34.50 -3.21
CA THR A 170 -8.54 33.85 -1.92
C THR A 170 -10.01 33.48 -1.83
N ILE A 171 -10.34 32.20 -1.73
CA ILE A 171 -11.71 31.68 -1.80
C ILE A 171 -12.01 30.82 -0.57
N LEU A 172 -12.86 31.33 0.30
CA LEU A 172 -13.49 30.60 1.40
C LEU A 172 -14.90 30.15 0.98
N GLY A 173 -15.17 28.85 1.11
CA GLY A 173 -16.34 28.17 0.55
C GLY A 173 -16.05 27.42 -0.75
N GLY A 174 -14.78 27.32 -1.16
CA GLY A 174 -14.35 26.49 -2.29
C GLY A 174 -14.88 26.90 -3.67
N VAL A 175 -14.57 26.05 -4.66
CA VAL A 175 -15.00 26.15 -6.05
C VAL A 175 -15.79 24.89 -6.41
N ILE A 176 -16.96 25.04 -7.03
CA ILE A 176 -17.72 23.92 -7.59
C ILE A 176 -17.89 24.13 -9.10
N VAL A 177 -17.56 23.10 -9.88
CA VAL A 177 -17.81 23.01 -11.33
C VAL A 177 -18.73 21.83 -11.56
N LYS A 178 -19.87 22.06 -12.20
CA LYS A 178 -20.96 21.08 -12.28
C LYS A 178 -21.56 20.97 -13.68
N ASP A 179 -22.15 19.82 -13.97
CA ASP A 179 -22.83 19.43 -15.20
C ASP A 179 -21.84 19.05 -16.32
N ASP A 180 -22.14 17.96 -17.03
CA ASP A 180 -21.29 17.39 -18.09
C ASP A 180 -21.00 18.35 -19.25
N ASP A 181 -21.83 19.39 -19.44
CA ASP A 181 -21.63 20.42 -20.47
C ASP A 181 -20.75 21.59 -20.00
N THR A 182 -20.36 21.63 -18.72
CA THR A 182 -19.40 22.59 -18.18
C THR A 182 -17.98 22.04 -18.30
N ASP A 183 -17.22 22.58 -19.24
CA ASP A 183 -15.87 22.12 -19.58
C ASP A 183 -14.82 23.23 -19.52
N GLN A 184 -13.53 22.84 -19.57
CA GLN A 184 -12.41 23.76 -19.70
C GLN A 184 -12.37 24.84 -18.62
N ALA A 185 -12.92 24.55 -17.43
CA ALA A 185 -12.86 25.43 -16.28
C ALA A 185 -11.49 25.27 -15.61
N SER A 186 -10.61 26.26 -15.79
CA SER A 186 -9.26 26.24 -15.25
C SER A 186 -9.23 26.90 -13.88
N VAL A 187 -8.76 26.18 -12.86
CA VAL A 187 -8.60 26.68 -11.48
C VAL A 187 -7.10 26.71 -11.14
N GLN A 188 -6.51 27.90 -11.03
CA GLN A 188 -5.06 28.06 -10.90
C GLN A 188 -4.66 29.14 -9.88
N GLN A 189 -3.64 28.86 -9.07
CA GLN A 189 -3.01 29.75 -8.09
C GLN A 189 -3.99 30.37 -7.07
N ASN A 190 -5.06 29.67 -6.72
CA ASN A 190 -6.01 30.17 -5.72
C ASN A 190 -5.67 29.65 -4.33
N ILE A 191 -5.76 30.49 -3.29
CA ILE A 191 -5.84 30.01 -1.91
C ILE A 191 -7.28 29.56 -1.69
N LEU A 192 -7.49 28.27 -1.42
CA LEU A 192 -8.83 27.69 -1.30
C LEU A 192 -9.03 27.11 0.09
N ALA A 193 -10.20 27.37 0.65
CA ALA A 193 -10.59 26.88 1.96
C ALA A 193 -12.10 26.60 2.01
N VAL A 194 -12.50 25.62 2.82
CA VAL A 194 -13.90 25.27 3.08
C VAL A 194 -14.11 24.97 4.55
N ARG A 195 -15.21 25.47 5.12
CA ARG A 195 -15.61 25.18 6.51
C ARG A 195 -16.45 23.91 6.55
N ALA A 196 -16.37 23.19 7.66
CA ALA A 196 -17.17 21.99 7.87
C ALA A 196 -18.68 22.32 7.91
N GLU A 197 -19.05 23.50 8.42
CA GLU A 197 -20.44 23.92 8.66
C GLU A 197 -21.13 24.51 7.42
N GLN A 198 -20.38 25.14 6.50
CA GLN A 198 -20.93 25.78 5.27
C GLN A 198 -21.67 24.80 4.36
N LEU A 199 -21.46 23.52 4.58
CA LEU A 199 -21.87 22.50 3.65
C LEU A 199 -23.07 21.70 4.17
N GLN A 200 -23.59 21.98 5.38
CA GLN A 200 -24.76 21.29 5.98
C GLN A 200 -26.09 21.52 5.24
N GLY A 201 -26.10 22.36 4.20
CA GLY A 201 -27.28 22.65 3.36
C GLY A 201 -27.41 21.78 2.11
N LEU A 202 -26.43 20.92 1.82
CA LEU A 202 -26.52 19.91 0.77
C LEU A 202 -26.88 18.58 1.45
N ASP A 203 -27.84 17.82 0.91
CA ASP A 203 -28.47 16.63 1.55
C ASP A 203 -27.52 15.45 1.90
N ARG A 204 -26.21 15.64 1.84
CA ARG A 204 -25.17 14.66 2.18
C ARG A 204 -24.10 15.32 3.03
N GLU A 205 -23.69 14.62 4.11
CA GLU A 205 -22.52 14.95 4.93
C GLU A 205 -21.33 15.30 4.01
N PRO A 206 -21.00 16.59 3.91
CA PRO A 206 -20.22 17.11 2.80
C PRO A 206 -18.74 16.91 3.07
N LEU A 207 -18.06 16.33 2.11
CA LEU A 207 -16.63 16.01 2.24
C LEU A 207 -15.74 17.24 2.21
N GLY A 208 -16.30 18.40 1.85
CA GLY A 208 -15.66 19.70 1.94
C GLY A 208 -14.36 19.74 1.17
N LEU A 209 -14.45 19.62 -0.14
CA LEU A 209 -13.31 19.84 -1.02
C LEU A 209 -13.17 21.32 -1.37
N PRO A 210 -11.95 21.88 -1.32
CA PRO A 210 -11.71 23.25 -1.78
C PRO A 210 -11.98 23.44 -3.28
N PHE A 211 -11.91 22.35 -4.06
CA PHE A 211 -12.36 22.28 -5.44
C PHE A 211 -13.05 20.93 -5.68
N ASP A 212 -14.29 20.97 -6.13
CA ASP A 212 -15.19 19.81 -6.27
C ASP A 212 -15.84 19.81 -7.66
N LEU A 213 -15.79 18.68 -8.34
CA LEU A 213 -16.53 18.44 -9.57
C LEU A 213 -17.86 17.76 -9.21
N GLU A 214 -18.98 18.31 -9.67
CA GLU A 214 -20.37 17.95 -9.31
C GLU A 214 -20.88 18.43 -7.95
N GLY A 215 -19.99 18.83 -7.03
CA GLY A 215 -20.40 19.27 -5.70
C GLY A 215 -20.90 18.12 -4.84
N ASP A 216 -20.42 16.90 -5.11
CA ASP A 216 -20.86 15.68 -4.43
C ASP A 216 -19.76 15.07 -3.54
N GLY A 217 -18.58 15.69 -3.49
CA GLY A 217 -17.35 15.13 -2.96
C GLY A 217 -16.37 14.76 -4.08
N PRO A 218 -15.27 14.06 -3.77
CA PRO A 218 -14.25 13.75 -4.77
C PRO A 218 -14.84 12.81 -5.82
N SER A 219 -14.93 13.29 -7.06
CA SER A 219 -15.33 12.53 -8.26
C SER A 219 -14.57 11.21 -8.43
N CYS A 220 -13.34 11.13 -7.90
CA CYS A 220 -12.47 9.97 -8.05
C CYS A 220 -12.30 9.55 -9.51
N ASN A 221 -12.25 10.55 -10.40
CA ASN A 221 -12.21 10.36 -11.83
C ASN A 221 -11.14 9.34 -12.24
N PRO A 222 -11.51 8.34 -13.06
CA PRO A 222 -10.56 7.32 -13.48
C PRO A 222 -9.47 7.96 -14.33
N TRP A 223 -8.26 7.42 -14.22
CA TRP A 223 -7.13 7.82 -15.06
C TRP A 223 -7.33 7.49 -16.53
N ILE A 224 -8.24 6.54 -16.80
CA ILE A 224 -8.60 6.07 -18.13
C ILE A 224 -10.10 6.26 -18.31
N ASP A 225 -10.47 7.07 -19.31
CA ASP A 225 -11.84 7.38 -19.70
C ASP A 225 -12.65 8.11 -18.61
N GLY A 226 -12.11 9.19 -18.05
CA GLY A 226 -12.89 10.09 -17.19
C GLY A 226 -14.02 10.76 -17.97
N ASP A 227 -15.21 10.80 -17.38
CA ASP A 227 -16.38 11.54 -17.83
C ASP A 227 -16.83 12.55 -16.76
N GLY A 228 -17.79 13.41 -17.10
CA GLY A 228 -18.29 14.46 -16.21
C GLY A 228 -17.67 15.85 -16.45
N PRO A 229 -17.92 16.81 -15.55
CA PRO A 229 -17.40 18.17 -15.66
C PRO A 229 -15.89 18.19 -15.83
N ASN A 230 -15.39 19.15 -16.59
CA ASN A 230 -13.96 19.23 -16.93
C ASN A 230 -13.41 17.93 -17.55
N ASP A 231 -14.20 17.27 -18.40
CA ASP A 231 -13.82 16.05 -19.12
C ASP A 231 -13.27 14.94 -18.21
N GLY A 232 -13.82 14.85 -16.99
CA GLY A 232 -13.38 13.88 -15.98
C GLY A 232 -11.88 13.93 -15.69
N MET A 233 -11.28 15.13 -15.63
CA MET A 233 -9.83 15.28 -15.44
C MET A 233 -9.36 14.60 -14.13
N PRO A 234 -8.46 13.59 -14.19
CA PRO A 234 -8.00 12.88 -13.01
C PRO A 234 -6.94 13.70 -12.23
N PRO A 235 -6.92 13.63 -10.90
CA PRO A 235 -5.91 14.29 -10.09
C PRO A 235 -4.52 13.71 -10.33
N PRO A 236 -3.43 14.50 -10.28
CA PRO A 236 -2.06 13.99 -10.38
C PRO A 236 -1.72 12.93 -9.33
N ARG A 237 -0.81 12.02 -9.68
CA ARG A 237 -0.24 11.03 -8.75
C ARG A 237 1.18 11.39 -8.38
N ILE A 238 1.42 11.47 -7.09
CA ILE A 238 2.74 11.71 -6.51
C ILE A 238 3.52 10.39 -6.46
N LEU A 239 4.67 10.32 -7.13
CA LEU A 239 5.56 9.15 -7.07
C LEU A 239 6.66 9.33 -6.03
N GLU A 240 7.26 10.52 -5.96
CA GLU A 240 8.29 10.88 -4.99
C GLU A 240 8.03 12.30 -4.48
N LEU A 241 8.12 12.47 -3.16
CA LEU A 241 8.01 13.76 -2.49
C LEU A 241 9.21 13.93 -1.55
N THR A 242 9.93 15.04 -1.72
CA THR A 242 11.10 15.41 -0.93
C THR A 242 10.99 16.87 -0.51
N ALA A 243 11.80 17.30 0.46
CA ALA A 243 11.85 18.69 0.91
C ALA A 243 12.08 19.72 -0.21
N THR A 244 12.66 19.28 -1.34
CA THR A 244 13.08 20.19 -2.44
C THR A 244 12.32 20.00 -3.74
N GLN A 245 11.53 18.93 -3.87
CA GLN A 245 10.78 18.66 -5.09
C GLN A 245 9.68 17.62 -4.88
N VAL A 246 8.67 17.68 -5.74
CA VAL A 246 7.70 16.62 -5.97
C VAL A 246 7.81 16.13 -7.42
N THR A 247 7.78 14.81 -7.60
CA THR A 247 7.72 14.17 -8.92
C THR A 247 6.51 13.26 -8.98
N GLY A 248 5.97 13.10 -10.19
CA GLY A 248 4.77 12.32 -10.37
C GLY A 248 4.36 12.16 -11.82
N ILE A 249 3.11 11.73 -12.01
CA ILE A 249 2.48 11.64 -13.31
C ILE A 249 1.12 12.37 -13.34
N THR A 250 0.69 12.78 -14.52
CA THR A 250 -0.63 13.34 -14.88
C THR A 250 -0.89 13.15 -16.38
N LYS A 251 -1.96 13.72 -16.95
CA LYS A 251 -2.17 13.74 -18.41
C LYS A 251 -0.98 14.43 -19.11
N PRO A 252 -0.49 13.92 -20.25
CA PRO A 252 0.59 14.55 -21.01
C PRO A 252 0.35 16.04 -21.30
N GLY A 253 1.35 16.88 -21.06
CA GLY A 253 1.29 18.32 -21.31
C GLY A 253 0.47 19.14 -20.29
N ALA A 254 -0.18 18.51 -19.31
CA ALA A 254 -0.94 19.23 -18.30
C ALA A 254 -0.04 20.08 -17.40
N VAL A 255 -0.54 21.23 -16.96
CA VAL A 255 0.09 22.05 -15.92
C VAL A 255 -0.29 21.49 -14.57
N VAL A 256 0.69 21.00 -13.82
CA VAL A 256 0.53 20.51 -12.46
C VAL A 256 0.79 21.65 -11.49
N GLU A 257 -0.11 21.85 -10.56
CA GLU A 257 0.02 22.81 -9.48
C GLU A 257 0.10 22.09 -8.14
N VAL A 258 1.05 22.52 -7.31
CA VAL A 258 1.31 21.95 -5.99
C VAL A 258 0.85 22.93 -4.94
N TYR A 259 0.11 22.41 -3.98
CA TYR A 259 -0.42 23.14 -2.86
C TYR A 259 0.11 22.59 -1.55
N GLU A 260 0.53 23.49 -0.66
CA GLU A 260 0.69 23.21 0.76
C GLU A 260 -0.68 22.97 1.38
N VAL A 261 -0.81 21.88 2.13
CA VAL A 261 -2.01 21.55 2.90
C VAL A 261 -1.88 22.24 4.26
N VAL A 262 -2.58 23.37 4.41
CA VAL A 262 -2.64 24.08 5.68
C VAL A 262 -3.51 23.31 6.66
N GLU A 263 -4.59 22.69 6.16
CA GLU A 263 -5.45 21.85 6.96
C GLU A 263 -6.12 20.73 6.15
N SER A 264 -6.21 19.55 6.75
CA SER A 264 -6.93 18.40 6.21
C SER A 264 -8.39 18.35 6.68
N GLY A 265 -9.24 17.65 5.93
CA GLY A 265 -10.60 17.33 6.37
C GLY A 265 -10.62 16.51 7.67
N SER A 266 -11.78 16.46 8.32
CA SER A 266 -12.06 15.55 9.44
C SER A 266 -12.99 14.43 9.00
N ASP A 267 -13.18 13.44 9.88
CA ASP A 267 -14.19 12.39 9.73
C ASP A 267 -14.18 11.72 8.35
N ARG A 268 -15.24 11.90 7.55
CA ARG A 268 -15.38 11.29 6.22
C ARG A 268 -14.46 11.93 5.16
N GLY A 269 -14.09 13.21 5.31
CA GLY A 269 -13.26 13.99 4.39
C GLY A 269 -11.76 13.95 4.68
N ARG A 270 -11.32 13.19 5.71
CA ARG A 270 -9.93 13.19 6.22
C ARG A 270 -8.82 12.83 5.22
N TYR A 271 -9.18 12.31 4.06
CA TYR A 271 -8.23 11.94 3.00
C TYR A 271 -7.96 13.09 2.03
N PHE A 272 -8.62 14.23 2.20
CA PHE A 272 -8.51 15.41 1.35
C PHE A 272 -8.17 16.64 2.17
N ALA A 273 -7.55 17.62 1.51
CA ALA A 273 -7.31 18.92 2.10
C ALA A 273 -8.63 19.68 2.23
N ARG A 274 -8.75 20.53 3.26
CA ARG A 274 -9.85 21.51 3.38
C ARG A 274 -9.37 22.97 3.31
N HIS A 275 -8.07 23.19 3.48
CA HIS A 275 -7.41 24.48 3.29
C HIS A 275 -6.07 24.27 2.62
N VAL A 276 -5.89 24.91 1.47
CA VAL A 276 -4.73 24.75 0.59
C VAL A 276 -4.18 26.09 0.12
N LYS A 277 -2.87 26.14 -0.08
CA LYS A 277 -2.15 27.31 -0.60
C LYS A 277 -1.19 26.90 -1.71
N PRO A 278 -1.20 27.55 -2.88
CA PRO A 278 -0.30 27.20 -3.98
C PRO A 278 1.16 27.53 -3.60
N ILE A 279 2.08 26.61 -3.91
CA ILE A 279 3.51 26.74 -3.59
C ILE A 279 4.44 26.48 -4.78
N GLY A 280 3.92 25.94 -5.88
CA GLY A 280 4.70 25.72 -7.11
C GLY A 280 3.87 25.11 -8.22
N HIS A 281 4.40 25.13 -9.44
CA HIS A 281 3.78 24.46 -10.59
C HIS A 281 4.84 24.08 -11.63
N ALA A 282 4.51 23.12 -12.50
CA ALA A 282 5.28 22.78 -13.70
C ALA A 282 4.40 22.07 -14.73
N SER A 283 4.80 22.10 -16.00
CA SER A 283 4.15 21.29 -17.04
C SER A 283 4.68 19.85 -17.03
N ALA A 284 3.78 18.90 -17.19
CA ALA A 284 4.13 17.51 -17.47
C ALA A 284 4.68 17.36 -18.89
N ASP A 285 5.60 16.41 -19.07
CA ASP A 285 6.16 16.09 -20.38
C ASP A 285 5.19 15.29 -21.26
N GLY A 286 5.64 14.89 -22.46
CA GLY A 286 4.83 14.10 -23.40
C GLY A 286 4.47 12.69 -22.91
N SER A 287 5.11 12.21 -21.84
CA SER A 287 4.77 10.96 -21.15
C SER A 287 3.87 11.17 -19.92
N GLY A 288 3.53 12.42 -19.61
CA GLY A 288 2.75 12.78 -18.42
C GLY A 288 3.59 12.91 -17.15
N LYS A 289 4.92 12.77 -17.20
CA LYS A 289 5.79 12.92 -16.03
C LYS A 289 6.00 14.39 -15.71
N PHE A 290 6.03 14.74 -14.44
CA PHE A 290 6.33 16.11 -14.00
C PHE A 290 7.34 16.12 -12.86
N THR A 291 7.98 17.28 -12.68
CA THR A 291 8.81 17.58 -11.51
C THR A 291 8.62 19.05 -11.17
N VAL A 292 8.25 19.34 -9.92
CA VAL A 292 8.09 20.70 -9.41
C VAL A 292 9.11 20.89 -8.29
N ALA A 293 9.95 21.92 -8.40
CA ALA A 293 10.87 22.31 -7.34
C ALA A 293 10.11 23.03 -6.22
N LEU A 294 10.41 22.68 -4.97
CA LEU A 294 9.71 23.14 -3.76
C LEU A 294 10.71 23.49 -2.65
N SER A 295 10.18 24.06 -1.57
CA SER A 295 10.90 24.23 -0.30
C SER A 295 9.94 23.89 0.83
N LEU A 296 10.02 22.67 1.33
CA LEU A 296 9.15 22.09 2.35
C LEU A 296 9.97 21.65 3.56
N ASN A 297 9.31 21.62 4.72
CA ASN A 297 9.84 21.10 5.97
C ASN A 297 9.36 19.66 6.23
N ASP A 298 10.02 18.96 7.15
CA ASP A 298 9.57 17.66 7.62
C ASP A 298 8.15 17.73 8.19
N GLY A 299 7.27 16.84 7.73
CA GLY A 299 5.87 16.78 8.12
C GLY A 299 4.93 17.63 7.27
N ASP A 300 5.43 18.55 6.44
CA ASP A 300 4.60 19.31 5.50
C ASP A 300 3.86 18.35 4.56
N GLN A 301 2.59 18.66 4.31
CA GLN A 301 1.72 17.88 3.42
C GLN A 301 1.44 18.67 2.15
N VAL A 302 1.30 17.96 1.03
CA VAL A 302 0.94 18.55 -0.25
C VAL A 302 -0.23 17.84 -0.91
N THR A 303 -0.98 18.60 -1.71
CA THR A 303 -1.96 18.10 -2.66
C THR A 303 -1.78 18.81 -4.00
N LEU A 304 -2.20 18.18 -5.08
CA LEU A 304 -1.96 18.63 -6.43
C LEU A 304 -3.25 18.69 -7.23
N THR A 305 -3.32 19.63 -8.17
CA THR A 305 -4.27 19.63 -9.29
C THR A 305 -3.50 19.58 -10.60
N ALA A 306 -4.18 19.20 -11.69
CA ALA A 306 -3.66 19.35 -13.04
C ALA A 306 -4.69 20.04 -13.93
N THR A 307 -4.24 21.03 -14.70
CA THR A 307 -5.00 21.63 -15.81
C THR A 307 -4.47 21.05 -17.12
N ASP A 308 -5.31 20.38 -17.89
CA ASP A 308 -4.89 19.89 -19.21
C ASP A 308 -4.70 21.03 -20.24
N VAL A 309 -4.30 20.68 -21.47
CA VAL A 309 -4.02 21.67 -22.51
C VAL A 309 -5.28 22.33 -23.07
N GLN A 310 -6.46 21.80 -22.76
CA GLN A 310 -7.76 22.36 -23.11
C GLN A 310 -8.26 23.35 -22.05
N GLY A 311 -7.75 23.27 -20.82
CA GLY A 311 -8.09 24.14 -19.71
C GLY A 311 -8.91 23.46 -18.61
N SER A 312 -9.16 22.16 -18.71
CA SER A 312 -9.93 21.41 -17.72
C SER A 312 -9.04 21.09 -16.52
N THR A 313 -9.40 21.59 -15.32
CA THR A 313 -8.67 21.32 -14.08
C THR A 313 -9.27 20.13 -13.32
N SER A 314 -8.40 19.24 -12.81
CA SER A 314 -8.76 18.15 -11.90
C SER A 314 -9.08 18.65 -10.49
N GLU A 315 -9.85 17.88 -9.74
CA GLU A 315 -9.88 17.99 -8.28
C GLU A 315 -8.48 17.75 -7.65
N PHE A 316 -8.42 17.94 -6.34
CA PHE A 316 -7.22 17.72 -5.54
C PHE A 316 -6.86 16.24 -5.39
N SER A 317 -5.57 15.93 -5.54
CA SER A 317 -5.04 14.61 -5.17
C SER A 317 -5.20 14.37 -3.67
N GLN A 318 -5.49 13.13 -3.27
CA GLN A 318 -5.60 12.76 -1.86
C GLN A 318 -4.36 13.11 -1.05
N VAL A 319 -4.57 13.74 0.11
CA VAL A 319 -3.51 14.06 1.11
C VAL A 319 -3.24 12.90 2.04
N ARG A 320 -4.02 11.83 1.96
CA ARG A 320 -3.81 10.60 2.73
C ARG A 320 -4.61 9.47 2.11
N ARG A 321 -4.15 8.22 2.27
CA ARG A 321 -4.84 7.03 1.76
C ARG A 321 -5.10 6.01 2.87
N PRO A 322 -6.26 5.31 2.84
CA PRO A 322 -6.45 4.11 3.61
C PRO A 322 -5.45 3.02 3.20
N VAL A 323 -4.94 2.31 4.19
CA VAL A 323 -4.00 1.20 4.04
C VAL A 323 -4.72 -0.11 4.29
N ILE A 324 -4.72 -1.01 3.32
CA ILE A 324 -5.25 -2.36 3.46
C ILE A 324 -4.10 -3.31 3.81
N PHE A 325 -4.13 -3.85 5.03
CA PHE A 325 -3.19 -4.86 5.48
C PHE A 325 -3.66 -6.26 5.08
N VAL A 326 -2.82 -6.99 4.34
CA VAL A 326 -3.06 -8.36 3.88
C VAL A 326 -2.05 -9.32 4.54
N PRO A 327 -2.49 -10.19 5.47
CA PRO A 327 -1.58 -11.04 6.22
C PRO A 327 -1.08 -12.23 5.38
N GLY A 328 -0.02 -12.88 5.87
CA GLY A 328 0.52 -14.12 5.30
C GLY A 328 -0.33 -15.37 5.51
N VAL A 329 0.19 -16.52 5.07
CA VAL A 329 -0.42 -17.83 5.31
C VAL A 329 -0.60 -18.07 6.81
N ALA A 330 -1.74 -18.65 7.19
CA ALA A 330 -2.17 -18.76 8.58
C ALA A 330 -2.23 -17.43 9.33
N GLY A 331 -2.27 -16.27 8.66
CA GLY A 331 -2.30 -14.98 9.32
C GLY A 331 -3.70 -14.49 9.74
N SER A 332 -4.73 -15.32 9.54
CA SER A 332 -6.12 -15.02 9.88
C SER A 332 -6.70 -16.11 10.78
N THR A 333 -7.57 -15.70 11.71
CA THR A 333 -8.33 -16.60 12.58
C THR A 333 -9.54 -17.17 11.83
N LEU A 334 -9.81 -18.46 12.01
CA LEU A 334 -10.99 -19.13 11.47
C LEU A 334 -11.92 -19.52 12.62
N ALA A 335 -13.22 -19.53 12.41
CA ALA A 335 -14.18 -20.07 13.37
C ALA A 335 -15.20 -20.97 12.68
N ASP A 336 -15.71 -21.95 13.40
CA ASP A 336 -16.86 -22.71 12.91
C ASP A 336 -18.17 -21.92 13.08
N LYS A 337 -19.27 -22.48 12.57
CA LYS A 337 -20.62 -21.91 12.70
C LYS A 337 -21.10 -21.68 14.14
N PHE A 338 -20.42 -22.22 15.15
CA PHE A 338 -20.72 -22.01 16.56
C PHE A 338 -19.83 -20.92 17.19
N GLY A 339 -19.03 -20.22 16.37
CA GLY A 339 -18.08 -19.21 16.83
C GLY A 339 -16.84 -19.78 17.52
N ARG A 340 -16.62 -21.12 17.47
CA ARG A 340 -15.43 -21.73 18.07
C ARG A 340 -14.25 -21.46 17.16
N GLN A 341 -13.28 -20.72 17.69
CA GLN A 341 -12.03 -20.40 17.00
C GLN A 341 -11.26 -21.69 16.70
N ARG A 342 -10.85 -21.83 15.45
CA ARG A 342 -10.05 -22.92 14.89
C ARG A 342 -8.77 -22.33 14.33
N TRP A 343 -7.65 -22.81 14.87
CA TRP A 343 -6.33 -22.48 14.36
C TRP A 343 -5.37 -23.62 14.67
N LEU A 344 -4.14 -23.48 14.20
CA LEU A 344 -3.02 -24.37 14.35
C LEU A 344 -2.75 -24.48 15.86
N PRO A 345 -2.43 -25.69 16.31
CA PRO A 345 -2.36 -25.97 17.73
C PRO A 345 -1.25 -25.16 18.40
N ALA A 346 -1.63 -24.34 19.37
CA ALA A 346 -0.69 -23.54 20.15
C ALA A 346 -0.84 -23.72 21.67
N ARG A 347 -1.76 -24.57 22.16
CA ARG A 347 -1.95 -24.85 23.60
C ARG A 347 -1.39 -26.18 24.04
N SER A 348 -0.52 -26.21 25.05
CA SER A 348 0.03 -27.43 25.65
C SER A 348 -1.01 -28.34 26.36
N ASP A 349 -2.23 -27.86 26.57
CA ASP A 349 -3.05 -28.35 27.69
C ASP A 349 -4.06 -29.45 27.28
N PHE A 350 -4.32 -29.65 25.98
CA PHE A 350 -5.23 -30.71 25.49
C PHE A 350 -4.80 -31.24 24.12
N PHE A 351 -3.94 -32.27 24.12
CA PHE A 351 -3.47 -32.99 22.92
C PHE A 351 -4.61 -33.44 21.99
N GLU A 352 -5.70 -33.97 22.54
CA GLU A 352 -6.84 -34.48 21.76
C GLU A 352 -7.51 -33.38 20.94
N ARG A 353 -7.72 -32.19 21.54
CA ARG A 353 -8.33 -31.04 20.85
C ARG A 353 -7.46 -30.50 19.71
N GLN A 354 -6.13 -30.60 19.81
CA GLN A 354 -5.22 -30.14 18.76
C GLN A 354 -5.35 -30.96 17.47
N VAL A 355 -5.47 -32.28 17.62
CA VAL A 355 -5.63 -33.19 16.48
C VAL A 355 -7.01 -33.00 15.85
N GLU A 356 -8.04 -32.85 16.68
CA GLU A 356 -9.40 -32.49 16.23
C GLU A 356 -9.38 -31.18 15.45
N ASP A 357 -8.76 -30.11 15.96
CA ASP A 357 -8.72 -28.81 15.27
C ASP A 357 -8.06 -28.90 13.88
N ILE A 358 -6.98 -29.67 13.72
CA ILE A 358 -6.33 -29.86 12.40
C ILE A 358 -7.24 -30.64 11.44
N GLU A 359 -7.90 -31.69 11.92
CA GLU A 359 -8.86 -32.47 11.14
C GLU A 359 -10.05 -31.62 10.69
N GLU A 360 -10.55 -30.82 11.61
CA GLU A 360 -11.66 -29.89 11.42
C GLU A 360 -11.32 -28.74 10.46
N MET A 361 -10.05 -28.30 10.44
CA MET A 361 -9.53 -27.33 9.48
C MET A 361 -9.18 -27.94 8.12
N THR A 362 -9.15 -29.26 7.97
CA THR A 362 -8.77 -29.89 6.71
C THR A 362 -9.89 -29.71 5.66
N LEU A 363 -9.53 -29.20 4.49
CA LEU A 363 -10.44 -29.10 3.35
C LEU A 363 -10.65 -30.47 2.70
N TYR A 364 -11.64 -30.59 1.81
CA TYR A 364 -11.77 -31.80 1.00
C TYR A 364 -10.59 -31.95 0.03
N THR A 365 -10.43 -33.16 -0.53
CA THR A 365 -9.32 -33.47 -1.45
C THR A 365 -9.34 -32.66 -2.74
N ASP A 366 -10.48 -32.09 -3.11
CA ASP A 366 -10.62 -31.14 -4.22
C ASP A 366 -10.36 -29.68 -3.80
N GLY A 367 -9.89 -29.46 -2.57
CA GLY A 367 -9.61 -28.14 -2.03
C GLY A 367 -10.85 -27.31 -1.68
N LYS A 368 -12.05 -27.90 -1.73
CA LYS A 368 -13.28 -27.20 -1.34
C LYS A 368 -13.51 -27.26 0.17
N THR A 369 -14.37 -26.35 0.62
CA THR A 369 -14.75 -26.19 2.02
C THR A 369 -15.12 -27.52 2.68
N GLY A 370 -14.40 -27.87 3.74
CA GLY A 370 -14.64 -29.08 4.53
C GLY A 370 -15.95 -29.04 5.34
N ALA A 371 -16.20 -30.11 6.09
CA ALA A 371 -17.48 -30.38 6.75
C ALA A 371 -17.98 -29.29 7.72
N LEU A 372 -17.08 -28.49 8.31
CA LEU A 372 -17.43 -27.48 9.30
C LEU A 372 -17.73 -26.10 8.74
N ASN A 373 -17.48 -25.87 7.45
CA ASN A 373 -17.66 -24.56 6.80
C ASN A 373 -17.10 -23.40 7.64
N LEU A 374 -15.77 -23.40 7.85
CA LEU A 374 -15.15 -22.37 8.68
C LEU A 374 -15.23 -20.99 8.02
N GLU A 375 -15.52 -19.99 8.84
CA GLU A 375 -15.60 -18.59 8.48
C GLU A 375 -14.37 -17.83 8.98
N VAL A 376 -14.01 -16.78 8.25
CA VAL A 376 -12.89 -15.91 8.61
C VAL A 376 -13.38 -14.91 9.65
N THR A 377 -12.67 -14.77 10.77
CA THR A 377 -13.10 -13.90 11.87
C THR A 377 -12.20 -12.69 12.13
N GLY A 378 -10.99 -12.67 11.59
CA GLY A 378 -10.07 -11.56 11.79
C GLY A 378 -8.63 -11.87 11.41
N VAL A 379 -7.79 -10.85 11.46
CA VAL A 379 -6.32 -10.99 11.37
C VAL A 379 -5.82 -11.43 12.73
N LEU A 380 -4.78 -12.26 12.77
CA LEU A 380 -4.16 -12.64 14.03
C LEU A 380 -3.31 -11.53 14.61
N GLU A 381 -3.96 -10.77 15.46
CA GLU A 381 -3.28 -9.80 16.28
C GLU A 381 -2.75 -10.42 17.56
N PHE A 382 -3.53 -11.26 18.24
CA PHE A 382 -3.17 -11.79 19.56
C PHE A 382 -3.51 -13.27 19.66
N TYR A 383 -2.55 -14.08 20.12
CA TYR A 383 -2.80 -15.45 20.50
C TYR A 383 -2.58 -15.62 22.01
N PRO A 384 -3.54 -16.16 22.78
CA PRO A 384 -3.55 -16.16 24.24
C PRO A 384 -2.58 -17.16 24.89
N VAL A 385 -1.45 -17.48 24.24
CA VAL A 385 -0.42 -18.37 24.78
C VAL A 385 0.89 -17.60 24.81
N GLU A 386 1.43 -17.35 26.01
CA GLU A 386 2.67 -16.59 26.25
C GLU A 386 3.87 -17.07 25.41
N ALA A 387 3.87 -18.33 24.97
CA ALA A 387 4.93 -18.93 24.15
C ALA A 387 4.88 -18.52 22.66
N TYR A 388 3.70 -18.18 22.12
CA TYR A 388 3.53 -17.75 20.73
C TYR A 388 3.29 -16.25 20.72
N LYS A 389 4.39 -15.50 20.73
CA LYS A 389 4.39 -14.04 20.64
C LYS A 389 3.47 -13.59 19.48
N VAL A 390 2.51 -12.73 19.84
CA VAL A 390 1.77 -11.76 19.02
C VAL A 390 2.32 -11.65 17.58
N ILE A 391 1.68 -12.25 16.56
CA ILE A 391 2.23 -12.29 15.18
C ILE A 391 2.14 -10.90 14.53
N TYR A 392 0.93 -10.40 14.25
CA TYR A 392 0.75 -9.08 13.62
C TYR A 392 0.36 -7.99 14.61
N GLY A 393 0.02 -8.32 15.86
CA GLY A 393 -0.35 -7.31 16.85
C GLY A 393 0.71 -6.22 17.07
N PRO A 394 2.03 -6.50 17.14
CA PRO A 394 3.04 -5.46 17.33
C PRO A 394 3.12 -4.57 16.10
N MET A 395 3.17 -5.16 14.89
CA MET A 395 3.13 -4.42 13.62
C MET A 395 1.92 -3.49 13.53
N LEU A 396 0.71 -4.01 13.75
CA LEU A 396 -0.52 -3.24 13.63
C LEU A 396 -0.61 -2.16 14.72
N ASN A 397 -0.06 -2.40 15.91
CA ASN A 397 0.08 -1.37 16.93
C ASN A 397 1.10 -0.30 16.50
N TYR A 398 2.22 -0.71 15.91
CA TYR A 398 3.24 0.19 15.38
C TYR A 398 2.66 1.15 14.35
N LEU A 399 1.93 0.63 13.35
CA LEU A 399 1.25 1.42 12.34
C LEU A 399 0.25 2.42 12.96
N LYS A 400 -0.51 2.00 13.98
CA LYS A 400 -1.43 2.89 14.72
C LYS A 400 -0.70 4.01 15.45
N THR A 401 0.41 3.71 16.13
CA THR A 401 1.20 4.73 16.81
C THR A 401 1.82 5.76 15.85
N HIS A 402 1.91 5.44 14.57
CA HIS A 402 2.38 6.33 13.50
C HIS A 402 1.25 7.03 12.73
N GLY A 403 0.03 7.00 13.27
CA GLY A 403 -1.13 7.75 12.79
C GLY A 403 -2.13 6.91 12.00
N LEU A 404 -1.84 5.65 11.63
CA LEU A 404 -2.77 4.79 10.89
C LEU A 404 -3.84 4.20 11.82
N VAL A 405 -4.89 4.98 12.12
CA VAL A 405 -5.98 4.58 13.02
C VAL A 405 -6.64 3.31 12.50
N GLY A 406 -6.88 2.32 13.35
CA GLY A 406 -7.55 1.10 12.90
C GLY A 406 -8.14 0.31 14.06
N ALA A 407 -9.26 -0.34 13.81
CA ALA A 407 -9.95 -1.19 14.77
C ALA A 407 -9.96 -2.65 14.33
N ARG A 408 -10.07 -3.57 15.30
CA ARG A 408 -10.26 -5.00 15.00
C ARG A 408 -11.58 -5.20 14.25
N GLY A 409 -11.56 -6.11 13.27
CA GLY A 409 -12.71 -6.39 12.42
C GLY A 409 -13.18 -5.19 11.58
N ASN A 410 -12.34 -4.16 11.42
CA ASN A 410 -12.69 -2.92 10.73
C ASN A 410 -13.92 -2.21 11.34
N ALA A 411 -14.07 -2.29 12.67
CA ALA A 411 -15.11 -1.52 13.37
C ALA A 411 -14.94 -0.01 13.14
N ASN A 412 -16.05 0.72 13.08
CA ASN A 412 -16.09 2.16 12.79
C ASN A 412 -15.43 2.53 11.45
N PRO A 413 -15.94 2.02 10.31
CA PRO A 413 -15.36 2.27 8.97
C PRO A 413 -15.15 3.75 8.66
N GLY A 414 -15.96 4.64 9.26
CA GLY A 414 -15.88 6.08 9.10
C GLY A 414 -14.66 6.72 9.75
N THR A 415 -13.84 6.02 10.54
CA THR A 415 -12.67 6.58 11.25
C THR A 415 -11.38 5.77 11.11
N ILE A 416 -11.40 4.64 10.38
CA ILE A 416 -10.22 3.79 10.22
C ILE A 416 -9.42 4.14 8.95
N ASP A 417 -8.11 4.26 9.12
CA ASP A 417 -7.12 4.36 8.06
C ASP A 417 -6.43 3.02 7.79
N LEU A 418 -6.37 2.13 8.78
CA LEU A 418 -5.74 0.82 8.69
C LEU A 418 -6.82 -0.28 8.65
N TRP A 419 -7.13 -0.70 7.43
CA TRP A 419 -8.06 -1.77 7.11
C TRP A 419 -7.36 -3.13 7.19
N ARG A 420 -8.08 -4.14 7.66
CA ARG A 420 -7.64 -5.52 7.71
C ARG A 420 -8.37 -6.30 6.64
N TYR A 421 -7.62 -7.06 5.84
CA TYR A 421 -8.19 -8.04 4.93
C TYR A 421 -7.84 -9.46 5.43
N PRO A 422 -8.56 -9.99 6.43
CA PRO A 422 -8.41 -11.38 6.79
C PRO A 422 -9.04 -12.25 5.71
N TYR A 423 -8.46 -13.42 5.47
CA TYR A 423 -8.96 -14.36 4.48
C TYR A 423 -8.74 -15.81 4.92
N ASP A 424 -9.46 -16.73 4.28
CA ASP A 424 -9.26 -18.15 4.49
C ASP A 424 -8.00 -18.57 3.74
N TRP A 425 -6.87 -18.50 4.44
CA TRP A 425 -5.54 -18.82 3.95
C TRP A 425 -5.38 -20.26 3.44
N ARG A 426 -6.41 -21.09 3.54
CA ARG A 426 -6.41 -22.44 2.97
C ARG A 426 -6.92 -22.47 1.52
N LYS A 427 -7.77 -21.52 1.15
CA LYS A 427 -8.52 -21.51 -0.11
C LYS A 427 -7.66 -21.04 -1.28
N ARG A 428 -8.28 -21.02 -2.46
CA ARG A 428 -7.62 -20.62 -3.69
C ARG A 428 -7.26 -19.13 -3.66
N LEU A 429 -6.13 -18.76 -4.28
CA LEU A 429 -5.66 -17.37 -4.28
C LEU A 429 -6.46 -16.47 -5.22
N ASP A 430 -7.04 -17.01 -6.31
CA ASP A 430 -7.96 -16.28 -7.20
C ASP A 430 -9.25 -15.86 -6.48
N GLU A 431 -9.87 -16.77 -5.72
CA GLU A 431 -11.03 -16.48 -4.87
C GLU A 431 -10.70 -15.43 -3.79
N THR A 432 -9.51 -15.55 -3.18
CA THR A 432 -9.06 -14.61 -2.15
C THR A 432 -8.75 -13.23 -2.75
N ALA A 433 -8.08 -13.17 -3.90
CA ALA A 433 -7.79 -11.92 -4.59
C ALA A 433 -9.07 -11.19 -5.01
N LYS A 434 -10.14 -11.92 -5.36
CA LYS A 434 -11.45 -11.33 -5.61
C LYS A 434 -12.02 -10.64 -4.36
N GLY A 435 -11.95 -11.28 -3.19
CA GLY A 435 -12.40 -10.64 -1.95
C GLY A 435 -11.57 -9.40 -1.58
N LEU A 436 -10.27 -9.36 -1.93
CA LEU A 436 -9.45 -8.17 -1.77
C LEU A 436 -9.92 -7.04 -2.70
N LYS A 437 -10.21 -7.35 -3.98
CA LYS A 437 -10.82 -6.39 -4.92
C LYS A 437 -12.13 -5.82 -4.37
N ASP A 438 -12.99 -6.68 -3.82
CA ASP A 438 -14.27 -6.27 -3.24
C ASP A 438 -14.04 -5.30 -2.06
N LEU A 439 -13.06 -5.58 -1.18
CA LEU A 439 -12.70 -4.65 -0.10
C LEU A 439 -12.14 -3.32 -0.64
N VAL A 440 -11.27 -3.34 -1.65
CA VAL A 440 -10.79 -2.10 -2.30
C VAL A 440 -11.98 -1.30 -2.84
N SER A 441 -12.96 -1.97 -3.43
CA SER A 441 -14.17 -1.34 -3.97
C SER A 441 -15.04 -0.75 -2.86
N VAL A 442 -15.13 -1.40 -1.69
CA VAL A 442 -15.82 -0.85 -0.51
C VAL A 442 -15.10 0.38 0.04
N VAL A 443 -13.77 0.33 0.14
CA VAL A 443 -12.97 1.43 0.71
C VAL A 443 -12.90 2.63 -0.23
N THR A 444 -13.00 2.41 -1.53
CA THR A 444 -12.87 3.46 -2.55
C THR A 444 -14.18 3.85 -3.23
N GLY A 445 -15.27 3.09 -3.04
CA GLY A 445 -16.52 3.27 -3.77
C GLY A 445 -17.58 4.09 -3.01
N ASP A 446 -18.61 4.49 -3.73
CA ASP A 446 -19.72 5.34 -3.27
C ASP A 446 -20.80 4.58 -2.45
N ILE A 447 -20.46 3.38 -1.97
CA ILE A 447 -21.45 2.33 -1.68
C ILE A 447 -21.99 2.39 -0.25
N ASP A 448 -21.30 3.07 0.67
CA ASP A 448 -21.74 3.14 2.06
C ASP A 448 -21.33 4.47 2.71
N GLU A 449 -22.33 5.27 3.11
CA GLU A 449 -22.12 6.47 3.90
C GLU A 449 -21.31 6.19 5.19
N ALA A 450 -21.31 4.96 5.71
CA ALA A 450 -20.54 4.61 6.89
C ALA A 450 -19.01 4.63 6.67
N VAL A 451 -18.51 4.64 5.44
CA VAL A 451 -17.07 4.63 5.10
C VAL A 451 -16.58 6.04 4.79
N ALA A 452 -15.38 6.40 5.24
CA ALA A 452 -14.77 7.65 4.81
C ALA A 452 -14.37 7.57 3.33
N ARG A 453 -14.80 8.54 2.52
CA ARG A 453 -14.66 8.50 1.06
C ARG A 453 -13.19 8.65 0.68
N SER A 454 -12.70 7.70 -0.11
CA SER A 454 -11.34 7.67 -0.67
C SER A 454 -11.44 7.31 -2.14
N CYS A 455 -10.55 7.80 -2.99
CA CYS A 455 -10.42 7.39 -4.39
C CYS A 455 -9.45 6.21 -4.55
N GLU A 456 -8.42 6.16 -3.72
CA GLU A 456 -7.32 5.21 -3.80
C GLU A 456 -7.00 4.56 -2.45
N VAL A 457 -6.35 3.41 -2.47
CA VAL A 457 -5.77 2.73 -1.30
C VAL A 457 -4.28 2.47 -1.50
N ASP A 458 -3.57 2.28 -0.39
CA ASP A 458 -2.28 1.59 -0.39
C ASP A 458 -2.46 0.17 0.16
N ILE A 459 -1.76 -0.81 -0.42
CA ILE A 459 -1.79 -2.21 0.03
C ILE A 459 -0.47 -2.53 0.74
N LEU A 460 -0.56 -2.99 1.99
CA LEU A 460 0.58 -3.48 2.76
C LEU A 460 0.41 -4.97 2.99
N ALA A 461 1.25 -5.79 2.37
CA ALA A 461 1.09 -7.22 2.35
C ALA A 461 2.32 -7.94 2.90
N HIS A 462 2.10 -9.01 3.64
CA HIS A 462 3.17 -9.86 4.17
C HIS A 462 3.07 -11.29 3.63
N SER A 463 4.21 -11.88 3.27
CA SER A 463 4.32 -13.30 2.92
C SER A 463 3.32 -13.68 1.81
N MET A 464 2.54 -14.75 1.98
CA MET A 464 1.49 -15.16 1.02
C MET A 464 0.42 -14.08 0.77
N GLY A 465 0.22 -13.14 1.69
CA GLY A 465 -0.64 -11.98 1.44
C GLY A 465 -0.12 -11.11 0.29
N GLY A 466 1.20 -11.08 0.08
CA GLY A 466 1.80 -10.45 -1.08
C GLY A 466 1.44 -11.17 -2.38
N MET A 467 1.34 -12.50 -2.37
CA MET A 467 0.88 -13.26 -3.55
C MET A 467 -0.60 -13.04 -3.84
N VAL A 468 -1.46 -13.01 -2.80
CA VAL A 468 -2.89 -12.64 -2.94
C VAL A 468 -3.01 -11.28 -3.60
N SER A 469 -2.23 -10.31 -3.12
CA SER A 469 -2.18 -8.96 -3.70
C SER A 469 -1.66 -8.99 -5.13
N GLY A 470 -0.60 -9.74 -5.42
CA GLY A 470 -0.06 -9.90 -6.77
C GLY A 470 -1.07 -10.49 -7.76
N VAL A 471 -1.84 -11.51 -7.36
CA VAL A 471 -2.93 -12.06 -8.19
C VAL A 471 -3.97 -10.99 -8.47
N TYR A 472 -4.42 -10.23 -7.47
CA TYR A 472 -5.34 -9.12 -7.66
C TYR A 472 -4.78 -8.08 -8.65
N LEU A 473 -3.51 -7.70 -8.48
CA LEU A 473 -2.83 -6.65 -9.26
C LEU A 473 -2.53 -7.04 -10.72
N ASN A 474 -2.36 -8.33 -11.03
CA ASN A 474 -1.95 -8.82 -12.36
C ASN A 474 -3.05 -9.60 -13.09
N THR A 475 -4.23 -9.77 -12.49
CA THR A 475 -5.39 -10.32 -13.19
C THR A 475 -5.87 -9.31 -14.25
N PRO A 476 -5.90 -9.64 -15.55
CA PRO A 476 -6.23 -8.68 -16.61
C PRO A 476 -7.58 -7.99 -16.43
N GLU A 477 -8.59 -8.72 -15.94
CA GLU A 477 -9.93 -8.18 -15.67
C GLU A 477 -9.94 -7.13 -14.55
N ASN A 478 -8.84 -6.99 -13.79
CA ASN A 478 -8.68 -6.01 -12.73
C ASN A 478 -7.83 -4.81 -13.14
N GLU A 479 -7.22 -4.79 -14.34
CA GLU A 479 -6.23 -3.76 -14.72
C GLU A 479 -6.76 -2.33 -14.53
N LYS A 480 -7.90 -1.98 -15.14
CA LYS A 480 -8.51 -0.65 -14.99
C LYS A 480 -8.86 -0.34 -13.52
N HIS A 481 -9.36 -1.33 -12.78
CA HIS A 481 -9.70 -1.16 -11.37
C HIS A 481 -8.45 -0.89 -10.52
N VAL A 482 -7.38 -1.67 -10.70
CA VAL A 482 -6.10 -1.52 -10.01
C VAL A 482 -5.48 -0.17 -10.35
N GLN A 483 -5.44 0.17 -11.64
CA GLN A 483 -4.89 1.44 -12.09
C GLN A 483 -5.65 2.62 -11.49
N ASN A 484 -6.97 2.56 -11.34
CA ASN A 484 -7.74 3.67 -10.78
C ASN A 484 -7.78 3.71 -9.24
N ARG A 485 -7.70 2.57 -8.56
CA ARG A 485 -8.00 2.47 -7.12
C ARG A 485 -6.82 2.13 -6.23
N VAL A 486 -5.66 1.76 -6.78
CA VAL A 486 -4.48 1.40 -5.99
C VAL A 486 -3.33 2.35 -6.30
N HIS A 487 -2.84 3.02 -5.27
CA HIS A 487 -1.74 3.97 -5.38
C HIS A 487 -0.38 3.28 -5.17
N ARG A 488 -0.22 2.56 -4.04
CA ARG A 488 0.98 1.77 -3.75
C ARG A 488 0.69 0.34 -3.36
N TYR A 489 1.66 -0.52 -3.66
CA TYR A 489 1.75 -1.88 -3.17
C TYR A 489 3.09 -2.09 -2.47
N VAL A 490 3.05 -2.31 -1.17
CA VAL A 490 4.21 -2.60 -0.32
C VAL A 490 4.14 -4.08 0.07
N SER A 491 5.10 -4.85 -0.42
CA SER A 491 5.22 -6.27 -0.11
C SER A 491 6.38 -6.51 0.85
N ILE A 492 6.15 -7.36 1.84
CA ILE A 492 7.14 -7.73 2.85
C ILE A 492 7.30 -9.25 2.83
N ALA A 493 8.51 -9.73 2.53
CA ALA A 493 8.86 -11.15 2.51
C ALA A 493 7.95 -12.02 1.63
N THR A 494 7.50 -11.50 0.48
CA THR A 494 6.58 -12.20 -0.42
C THR A 494 7.28 -13.31 -1.20
N PRO A 495 6.80 -14.57 -1.18
CA PRO A 495 7.38 -15.65 -1.98
C PRO A 495 6.84 -15.64 -3.42
N TYR A 496 7.23 -14.67 -4.24
CA TYR A 496 6.68 -14.52 -5.60
C TYR A 496 6.82 -15.77 -6.45
N LEU A 497 8.00 -16.42 -6.42
CA LEU A 497 8.27 -17.66 -7.16
C LEU A 497 7.98 -18.93 -6.32
N GLY A 498 7.22 -18.79 -5.23
CA GLY A 498 6.94 -19.87 -4.28
C GLY A 498 8.07 -20.15 -3.28
N THR A 499 7.90 -21.11 -2.40
CA THR A 499 8.89 -21.48 -1.37
C THR A 499 9.16 -22.99 -1.32
N PRO A 500 10.44 -23.40 -1.30
CA PRO A 500 10.81 -24.81 -1.12
C PRO A 500 10.30 -25.39 0.20
N LYS A 501 10.06 -24.56 1.22
CA LYS A 501 9.56 -25.00 2.52
C LYS A 501 8.20 -25.69 2.43
N VAL A 502 7.36 -25.27 1.49
CA VAL A 502 6.05 -25.89 1.27
C VAL A 502 6.18 -27.28 0.66
N VAL A 503 7.26 -27.57 -0.07
CA VAL A 503 7.58 -28.96 -0.45
C VAL A 503 7.69 -29.84 0.80
N GLY A 504 8.40 -29.34 1.82
CA GLY A 504 8.52 -29.91 3.17
C GLY A 504 7.16 -30.09 3.86
N ALA A 505 6.31 -29.07 3.83
CA ALA A 505 4.95 -29.15 4.37
C ALA A 505 4.15 -30.34 3.81
N HIS A 506 4.17 -30.52 2.50
CA HIS A 506 3.45 -31.62 1.86
C HIS A 506 4.16 -32.99 1.92
N THR A 507 5.50 -33.02 2.06
CA THR A 507 6.27 -34.27 2.17
C THR A 507 6.27 -34.77 3.59
N MET A 508 6.81 -33.98 4.51
CA MET A 508 7.07 -34.37 5.88
C MET A 508 6.07 -33.82 6.86
N GLY A 509 5.16 -32.91 6.50
CA GLY A 509 4.28 -32.26 7.47
C GLY A 509 4.94 -31.09 8.20
N TYR A 510 6.05 -30.59 7.65
CA TYR A 510 6.78 -29.45 8.19
C TYR A 510 6.05 -28.16 7.84
N ILE A 511 5.15 -27.69 8.71
CA ILE A 511 4.42 -26.44 8.49
C ILE A 511 4.66 -25.45 9.64
N PHE A 512 4.83 -24.17 9.29
CA PHE A 512 4.79 -23.02 10.21
C PHE A 512 5.90 -22.96 11.28
N GLU A 513 7.07 -23.57 11.06
CA GLU A 513 8.22 -23.51 11.99
C GLU A 513 7.97 -23.99 13.43
N MET A 514 6.80 -24.57 13.71
CA MET A 514 6.39 -24.91 15.08
C MET A 514 7.22 -26.05 15.71
N GLU A 515 8.05 -26.73 14.91
CA GLU A 515 8.78 -27.92 15.35
C GLU A 515 10.21 -27.67 15.87
N LYS A 516 10.79 -26.47 15.70
CA LYS A 516 12.26 -26.29 15.88
C LYS A 516 12.75 -25.62 17.16
N LYS A 517 11.91 -25.05 18.03
CA LYS A 517 12.42 -24.49 19.31
C LYS A 517 12.61 -25.56 20.39
N ARG A 518 13.69 -26.33 20.26
CA ARG A 518 14.43 -26.83 21.44
C ARG A 518 15.09 -25.60 22.08
N VAL A 519 14.44 -25.01 23.08
CA VAL A 519 15.08 -23.99 23.92
C VAL A 519 16.21 -24.69 24.69
N LEU A 520 17.44 -24.56 24.22
CA LEU A 520 18.63 -24.99 24.96
C LEU A 520 18.65 -24.20 26.28
N GLY A 521 18.41 -24.88 27.40
CA GLY A 521 18.66 -24.34 28.74
C GLY A 521 17.48 -24.38 29.71
N GLN A 522 16.24 -24.46 29.24
CA GLN A 522 15.08 -24.65 30.12
C GLN A 522 14.42 -26.00 29.85
N ARG A 523 14.54 -26.92 30.82
CA ARG A 523 13.79 -28.18 30.94
C ARG A 523 12.28 -27.93 31.17
N LEU A 524 11.65 -27.10 30.37
CA LEU A 524 10.20 -27.12 30.26
C LEU A 524 9.84 -28.31 29.38
N PHE A 525 9.18 -29.29 29.98
CA PHE A 525 8.62 -30.50 29.39
C PHE A 525 7.52 -30.17 28.36
N PHE A 526 7.84 -29.44 27.31
CA PHE A 526 7.03 -29.46 26.10
C PHE A 526 7.36 -30.77 25.41
N TYR A 527 6.54 -31.79 25.69
CA TYR A 527 6.42 -32.92 24.80
C TYR A 527 6.32 -32.35 23.39
N SER A 528 7.28 -32.69 22.52
CA SER A 528 7.09 -32.66 21.08
C SER A 528 5.91 -33.59 20.82
N VAL A 529 4.71 -33.04 20.97
CA VAL A 529 3.42 -33.69 20.81
C VAL A 529 3.45 -34.24 19.39
N PRO A 530 3.45 -35.58 19.21
CA PRO A 530 3.37 -36.15 17.88
C PRO A 530 1.94 -35.90 17.40
N ILE A 531 1.68 -34.71 16.86
CA ILE A 531 0.55 -34.54 15.96
C ILE A 531 0.74 -35.62 14.90
N PRO A 532 -0.23 -36.52 14.69
CA PRO A 532 -0.06 -37.59 13.72
C PRO A 532 0.31 -36.96 12.39
N TRP A 533 1.55 -37.15 11.93
CA TRP A 533 2.12 -36.48 10.77
C TRP A 533 1.21 -36.53 9.54
N GLY A 534 0.46 -37.64 9.40
CA GLY A 534 -0.56 -37.81 8.37
C GLY A 534 -1.61 -36.70 8.35
N LYS A 535 -2.04 -36.14 9.48
CA LYS A 535 -3.08 -35.11 9.56
C LYS A 535 -2.56 -33.75 9.08
N ILE A 536 -1.37 -33.34 9.50
CA ILE A 536 -0.73 -32.10 9.01
C ILE A 536 -0.45 -32.19 7.50
N ILE A 537 0.08 -33.33 7.05
CA ILE A 537 0.28 -33.60 5.63
C ILE A 537 -1.04 -33.53 4.86
N THR A 538 -2.13 -34.07 5.43
CA THR A 538 -3.46 -34.02 4.80
C THR A 538 -3.97 -32.59 4.70
N LEU A 539 -3.82 -31.79 5.76
CA LEU A 539 -4.14 -30.36 5.75
C LEU A 539 -3.40 -29.64 4.61
N ALA A 540 -2.06 -29.79 4.53
CA ALA A 540 -1.26 -29.18 3.47
C ALA A 540 -1.67 -29.66 2.07
N ARG A 541 -1.91 -30.97 1.90
CA ARG A 541 -2.28 -31.55 0.60
C ARG A 541 -3.67 -31.17 0.13
N ASN A 542 -4.56 -30.80 1.04
CA ASN A 542 -5.91 -30.38 0.70
C ASN A 542 -6.04 -28.85 0.66
N MET A 543 -4.94 -28.11 0.84
CA MET A 543 -4.93 -26.65 0.86
C MET A 543 -4.52 -26.09 -0.52
N PRO A 544 -5.46 -25.60 -1.36
CA PRO A 544 -5.14 -24.91 -2.61
C PRO A 544 -4.00 -23.88 -2.50
N ALA A 545 -4.02 -23.04 -1.47
CA ALA A 545 -2.98 -22.04 -1.22
C ALA A 545 -1.57 -22.63 -1.03
N ALA A 546 -1.47 -23.86 -0.53
CA ALA A 546 -0.19 -24.56 -0.41
C ALA A 546 0.38 -24.87 -1.79
N TYR A 547 -0.47 -25.25 -2.75
CA TYR A 547 -0.01 -25.48 -4.12
C TYR A 547 0.42 -24.17 -4.78
N ALA A 548 -0.34 -23.09 -4.57
CA ALA A 548 0.02 -21.78 -5.10
C ALA A 548 1.36 -21.25 -4.57
N THR A 549 1.84 -21.74 -3.41
CA THR A 549 3.12 -21.34 -2.81
C THR A 549 4.25 -22.31 -3.09
N LEU A 550 4.06 -23.32 -3.95
CA LEU A 550 5.13 -24.22 -4.37
C LEU A 550 6.09 -23.52 -5.34
N PRO A 551 7.36 -23.95 -5.40
CA PRO A 551 8.33 -23.38 -6.33
C PRO A 551 7.85 -23.47 -7.79
N SER A 552 7.77 -22.32 -8.44
CA SER A 552 7.23 -22.18 -9.79
C SER A 552 8.23 -22.58 -10.87
N ARG A 553 7.80 -22.69 -12.14
CA ARG A 553 8.75 -22.86 -13.27
C ARG A 553 9.82 -21.76 -13.29
N SER A 554 9.43 -20.52 -13.00
CA SER A 554 10.32 -19.37 -12.99
C SER A 554 11.29 -19.41 -11.82
N TYR A 555 10.91 -20.01 -10.67
CA TYR A 555 11.86 -20.32 -9.60
C TYR A 555 13.05 -21.13 -10.11
N TRP A 556 12.79 -22.21 -10.86
CA TRP A 556 13.84 -23.08 -11.39
C TRP A 556 14.67 -22.42 -12.48
N ALA A 557 14.06 -21.52 -13.26
CA ALA A 557 14.78 -20.73 -14.25
C ALA A 557 15.70 -19.69 -13.59
N ALA A 558 15.22 -19.05 -12.52
CA ALA A 558 15.95 -18.03 -11.79
C ALA A 558 17.04 -18.62 -10.87
N ALA A 559 16.80 -19.73 -10.18
CA ALA A 559 17.70 -20.15 -9.10
C ALA A 559 19.09 -20.61 -9.56
N MET A 560 20.12 -19.99 -9.00
CA MET A 560 21.50 -20.49 -8.94
C MET A 560 21.65 -21.52 -7.84
N LEU A 561 21.16 -22.74 -8.07
CA LEU A 561 21.25 -23.81 -7.07
C LEU A 561 22.66 -24.48 -7.11
N PRO A 562 23.38 -24.54 -5.98
CA PRO A 562 24.65 -25.26 -5.87
C PRO A 562 24.41 -26.78 -5.99
N GLY A 563 24.77 -27.37 -7.13
CA GLY A 563 24.45 -28.77 -7.43
C GLY A 563 22.97 -28.94 -7.77
N GLU A 564 22.66 -29.70 -8.81
CA GLU A 564 21.34 -29.77 -9.47
C GLU A 564 20.19 -30.39 -8.60
N HIS A 565 20.26 -30.37 -7.27
CA HIS A 565 19.46 -31.23 -6.39
C HIS A 565 18.60 -30.40 -5.44
N PHE A 566 17.60 -29.72 -6.00
CA PHE A 566 16.59 -28.98 -5.23
C PHE A 566 15.69 -29.90 -4.41
N LEU A 567 15.35 -31.06 -4.94
CA LEU A 567 14.59 -32.12 -4.28
C LEU A 567 15.19 -33.46 -4.72
N VAL A 568 15.06 -34.48 -3.91
CA VAL A 568 15.41 -35.85 -4.28
C VAL A 568 14.18 -36.76 -4.22
N ASP A 569 14.15 -37.81 -5.02
CA ASP A 569 13.10 -38.82 -4.96
C ASP A 569 13.34 -39.84 -3.81
N LEU A 570 12.50 -40.88 -3.76
CA LEU A 570 12.59 -41.94 -2.74
C LEU A 570 13.91 -42.74 -2.81
N ASP A 571 14.61 -42.73 -3.96
CA ASP A 571 15.89 -43.40 -4.19
C ASP A 571 17.10 -42.47 -3.93
N ASN A 572 16.86 -41.25 -3.39
CA ASN A 572 17.86 -40.18 -3.30
C ASN A 572 18.35 -39.69 -4.67
N LYS A 573 17.58 -39.88 -5.74
CA LYS A 573 17.93 -39.33 -7.05
C LYS A 573 17.46 -37.90 -7.16
N PRO A 574 18.27 -37.00 -7.72
CA PRO A 574 17.88 -35.63 -7.97
C PRO A 574 16.61 -35.50 -8.81
N LEU A 575 15.70 -34.65 -8.36
CA LEU A 575 14.56 -34.17 -9.13
C LEU A 575 14.93 -32.81 -9.70
N VAL A 576 15.58 -32.84 -10.86
CA VAL A 576 16.05 -31.62 -11.53
C VAL A 576 14.87 -30.95 -12.24
N GLY A 577 14.56 -29.73 -11.82
CA GLY A 577 13.56 -28.88 -12.47
C GLY A 577 12.11 -29.14 -12.06
N TYR A 578 11.26 -28.24 -12.51
CA TYR A 578 9.84 -28.20 -12.22
C TYR A 578 9.11 -29.48 -12.64
N ASP A 579 9.26 -29.94 -13.88
CA ASP A 579 8.44 -31.04 -14.42
C ASP A 579 8.73 -32.38 -13.73
N ASN A 580 9.99 -32.65 -13.39
CA ASN A 580 10.38 -33.83 -12.62
C ASN A 580 9.85 -33.77 -11.20
N THR A 581 9.90 -32.59 -10.57
CA THR A 581 9.32 -32.37 -9.25
C THR A 581 7.81 -32.57 -9.27
N LYS A 582 7.08 -31.91 -10.18
CA LYS A 582 5.63 -32.08 -10.35
C LYS A 582 5.28 -33.55 -10.57
N LYS A 583 5.96 -34.22 -11.51
CA LYS A 583 5.74 -35.64 -11.83
C LYS A 583 5.95 -36.54 -10.61
N PHE A 584 7.01 -36.34 -9.83
CA PHE A 584 7.25 -37.12 -8.62
C PHE A 584 6.17 -36.89 -7.57
N LEU A 585 5.80 -35.63 -7.35
CA LEU A 585 4.85 -35.25 -6.32
C LEU A 585 3.42 -35.72 -6.64
N THR A 586 3.01 -35.75 -7.90
CA THR A 586 1.66 -36.17 -8.32
C THR A 586 1.57 -37.64 -8.74
N ALA A 587 2.70 -38.31 -9.01
CA ALA A 587 2.70 -39.74 -9.33
C ALA A 587 2.10 -40.59 -8.21
N ASN A 588 1.46 -41.70 -8.59
CA ASN A 588 0.92 -42.69 -7.67
C ASN A 588 1.97 -43.11 -6.64
N LYS A 589 1.54 -43.35 -5.38
CA LYS A 589 2.44 -43.76 -4.30
C LYS A 589 3.20 -45.02 -4.66
N VAL A 590 2.52 -45.97 -5.31
CA VAL A 590 3.10 -47.22 -5.79
C VAL A 590 2.70 -47.49 -7.23
N ASN A 591 3.55 -48.22 -7.96
CA ASN A 591 3.23 -48.75 -9.27
C ASN A 591 2.42 -50.06 -9.20
N ALA A 592 2.09 -50.65 -10.34
CA ALA A 592 1.35 -51.92 -10.43
C ALA A 592 2.05 -53.13 -9.75
N SER A 593 3.34 -53.01 -9.44
CA SER A 593 4.13 -54.01 -8.70
C SER A 593 4.35 -53.64 -7.23
N TYR A 594 3.55 -52.71 -6.69
CA TYR A 594 3.66 -52.18 -5.32
C TYR A 594 4.98 -51.50 -4.98
N LYS A 595 5.81 -51.16 -5.98
CA LYS A 595 7.06 -50.41 -5.74
C LYS A 595 6.75 -48.93 -5.52
N PRO A 596 7.35 -48.29 -4.50
CA PRO A 596 7.20 -46.84 -4.28
C PRO A 596 7.58 -46.05 -5.54
N GLN A 597 6.80 -45.03 -5.91
CA GLN A 597 7.02 -44.26 -7.15
C GLN A 597 6.89 -42.73 -6.96
N GLY A 598 5.98 -42.27 -6.12
CA GLY A 598 5.67 -40.84 -5.95
C GLY A 598 4.93 -40.58 -4.65
N LEU A 599 4.28 -39.42 -4.51
CA LEU A 599 3.58 -39.05 -3.26
C LEU A 599 2.05 -38.96 -3.39
N ALA A 600 1.51 -39.21 -4.59
CA ALA A 600 0.10 -39.16 -4.96
C ALA A 600 -0.62 -37.89 -4.48
N ARG A 601 -0.02 -36.72 -4.72
CA ARG A 601 -0.68 -35.43 -4.45
C ARG A 601 -1.72 -35.11 -5.52
N HIS A 602 -2.62 -34.19 -5.21
CA HIS A 602 -3.70 -33.76 -6.10
C HIS A 602 -3.14 -32.96 -7.29
N GLY A 603 -2.96 -33.66 -8.43
CA GLY A 603 -2.42 -33.05 -9.65
C GLY A 603 -3.31 -31.94 -10.24
N ASP A 604 -4.62 -32.02 -10.00
CA ASP A 604 -5.58 -30.98 -10.40
C ASP A 604 -5.35 -29.71 -9.58
N LEU A 605 -5.29 -29.81 -8.24
CA LEU A 605 -4.96 -28.67 -7.38
C LEU A 605 -3.62 -28.03 -7.72
N TRP A 606 -2.61 -28.83 -8.08
CA TRP A 606 -1.35 -28.29 -8.56
C TRP A 606 -1.58 -27.41 -9.79
N THR A 607 -2.22 -27.95 -10.83
CA THR A 607 -2.40 -27.24 -12.10
C THR A 607 -3.27 -26.00 -11.93
N ASP A 608 -4.34 -26.11 -11.13
CA ASP A 608 -5.31 -25.04 -10.93
C ASP A 608 -4.82 -23.91 -10.03
N GLN A 609 -3.78 -24.12 -9.23
CA GLN A 609 -3.28 -23.13 -8.27
C GLN A 609 -1.85 -22.73 -8.54
N GLU A 610 -0.93 -23.68 -8.59
CA GLU A 610 0.48 -23.35 -8.83
C GLU A 610 0.62 -22.71 -10.21
N SER A 611 0.17 -23.39 -11.27
CA SER A 611 0.40 -22.91 -12.63
C SER A 611 -0.44 -21.67 -12.97
N ALA A 612 -1.67 -21.60 -12.46
CA ALA A 612 -2.54 -20.44 -12.68
C ALA A 612 -2.05 -19.18 -11.94
N VAL A 613 -1.66 -19.30 -10.66
CA VAL A 613 -1.19 -18.15 -9.87
C VAL A 613 0.16 -17.66 -10.40
N HIS A 614 1.11 -18.57 -10.64
CA HIS A 614 2.45 -18.19 -11.11
C HIS A 614 2.43 -17.66 -12.55
N GLY A 615 1.45 -18.03 -13.37
CA GLY A 615 1.21 -17.37 -14.66
C GLY A 615 0.85 -15.88 -14.55
N LEU A 616 0.44 -15.41 -13.36
CA LEU A 616 0.08 -14.00 -13.11
C LEU A 616 1.17 -13.23 -12.33
N ILE A 617 1.95 -13.88 -11.46
CA ILE A 617 2.80 -13.18 -10.48
C ILE A 617 4.29 -13.43 -10.62
N ASP A 618 4.73 -14.30 -11.53
CA ASP A 618 6.16 -14.63 -11.67
C ASP A 618 6.93 -13.61 -12.49
N ASP A 619 6.26 -12.83 -13.35
CA ASP A 619 6.92 -11.94 -14.29
C ASP A 619 6.30 -10.54 -14.26
N TRP A 620 7.10 -9.58 -13.83
CA TRP A 620 6.72 -8.19 -13.66
C TRP A 620 7.41 -7.28 -14.67
N ARG A 621 8.20 -7.83 -15.61
CA ARG A 621 8.96 -7.03 -16.59
C ARG A 621 8.08 -6.21 -17.51
N ASP A 622 6.91 -6.74 -17.84
CA ASP A 622 5.95 -6.08 -18.72
C ASP A 622 4.99 -5.17 -17.95
N ARG A 623 5.11 -5.06 -16.63
CA ARG A 623 4.20 -4.22 -15.84
C ARG A 623 4.44 -2.75 -16.15
N GLN A 624 3.41 -2.13 -16.71
CA GLN A 624 3.35 -0.70 -16.96
C GLN A 624 2.22 -0.10 -16.14
N GLY A 625 2.45 1.12 -15.67
CA GLY A 625 1.43 1.84 -14.92
C GLY A 625 1.34 1.45 -13.43
N PRO A 626 0.45 2.15 -12.72
CA PRO A 626 0.27 2.02 -11.28
C PRO A 626 -0.24 0.64 -10.81
N PRO A 627 -0.18 0.35 -9.49
CA PRO A 627 0.47 1.14 -8.44
C PRO A 627 2.00 1.15 -8.53
N GLN A 628 2.63 2.05 -7.75
CA GLN A 628 4.05 1.98 -7.45
C GLN A 628 4.32 0.84 -6.46
N ILE A 629 5.38 0.06 -6.70
CA ILE A 629 5.64 -1.22 -6.05
C ILE A 629 6.92 -1.16 -5.25
N PHE A 630 6.82 -1.45 -3.96
CA PHE A 630 7.91 -1.49 -3.01
C PHE A 630 8.01 -2.89 -2.41
N ARG A 631 9.23 -3.42 -2.27
CA ARG A 631 9.46 -4.81 -1.85
C ARG A 631 10.56 -4.87 -0.80
N LEU A 632 10.17 -5.23 0.42
CA LEU A 632 11.07 -5.43 1.56
C LEU A 632 11.37 -6.92 1.70
N VAL A 633 12.63 -7.31 1.63
CA VAL A 633 13.09 -8.70 1.55
C VAL A 633 13.92 -9.04 2.78
N GLY A 634 13.64 -10.19 3.41
CA GLY A 634 14.51 -10.72 4.45
C GLY A 634 15.70 -11.47 3.84
N GLN A 635 16.90 -11.21 4.33
CA GLN A 635 18.15 -11.76 3.79
C GLN A 635 19.10 -12.18 4.91
N LEU A 636 19.16 -13.48 5.14
CA LEU A 636 20.06 -14.18 6.03
C LEU A 636 20.79 -15.25 5.23
N ASP A 637 22.10 -15.28 5.34
CA ASP A 637 22.94 -16.26 4.66
C ASP A 637 22.72 -17.67 5.23
N ASP A 638 22.74 -18.67 4.35
CA ASP A 638 22.76 -20.11 4.67
C ASP A 638 21.76 -20.59 5.74
N SER A 639 20.61 -19.94 5.82
CA SER A 639 19.61 -20.23 6.85
C SER A 639 18.25 -20.66 6.29
N THR A 640 18.06 -20.48 4.98
CA THR A 640 16.76 -20.65 4.33
C THR A 640 16.71 -21.92 3.53
N PRO A 641 15.68 -22.77 3.70
CA PRO A 641 15.48 -23.92 2.83
C PRO A 641 15.34 -23.49 1.37
N ILE A 642 16.37 -23.77 0.57
CA ILE A 642 16.38 -23.63 -0.89
C ILE A 642 16.12 -24.97 -1.60
N GLY A 643 15.91 -26.04 -0.83
CA GLY A 643 15.68 -27.38 -1.33
C GLY A 643 15.67 -28.42 -0.20
N TRP A 644 15.56 -29.70 -0.57
CA TRP A 644 15.54 -30.83 0.35
C TRP A 644 16.32 -32.02 -0.22
N ARG A 645 17.21 -32.60 0.59
CA ARG A 645 18.00 -33.80 0.25
C ARG A 645 17.80 -34.88 1.29
N ILE A 646 18.08 -36.14 0.95
CA ILE A 646 18.16 -37.20 1.96
C ILE A 646 19.51 -37.08 2.67
N ASP A 647 19.47 -36.97 4.00
CA ASP A 647 20.64 -37.08 4.84
C ASP A 647 21.15 -38.53 4.81
N ALA A 648 22.28 -38.74 4.14
CA ALA A 648 22.91 -40.05 4.03
C ALA A 648 23.30 -40.66 5.38
N GLN A 649 23.62 -39.82 6.38
CA GLN A 649 23.96 -40.30 7.73
C GLN A 649 22.70 -40.81 8.45
N GLU A 650 21.58 -40.09 8.36
CA GLU A 650 20.30 -40.55 8.92
C GLU A 650 19.77 -41.79 8.18
N LEU A 651 19.97 -41.84 6.86
CA LEU A 651 19.63 -43.01 6.06
C LEU A 651 20.45 -44.25 6.48
N ALA A 652 21.73 -44.08 6.82
CA ALA A 652 22.62 -45.14 7.30
C ALA A 652 22.25 -45.62 8.72
N LYS A 653 21.96 -44.70 9.65
CA LYS A 653 21.53 -45.04 11.02
C LYS A 653 20.25 -45.87 11.06
N LYS A 654 19.31 -45.63 10.15
CA LYS A 654 18.03 -46.37 10.09
C LYS A 654 18.12 -47.76 9.48
N ARG A 655 19.02 -48.00 8.51
CA ARG A 655 19.27 -49.34 7.95
C ARG A 655 19.62 -50.36 9.05
N VAL A 656 20.37 -49.92 10.06
CA VAL A 656 20.78 -50.76 11.20
C VAL A 656 19.59 -51.15 12.10
N ARG A 657 18.53 -50.33 12.19
CA ARG A 657 17.35 -50.58 13.05
C ARG A 657 16.26 -51.40 12.36
N ASP A 658 16.03 -51.19 11.07
CA ASP A 658 14.96 -51.89 10.34
C ASP A 658 15.30 -53.36 10.05
N ASP A 659 16.59 -53.68 9.89
CA ASP A 659 17.04 -55.08 9.82
C ASP A 659 16.83 -55.82 11.15
N TYR A 660 16.71 -55.11 12.28
CA TYR A 660 16.38 -55.68 13.59
C TYR A 660 14.87 -55.94 13.79
N ARG A 661 14.00 -55.42 12.90
CA ARG A 661 12.52 -55.50 13.02
C ARG A 661 11.84 -56.28 11.88
N ARG A 662 12.60 -57.05 11.08
CA ARG A 662 12.05 -57.90 10.01
C ARG A 662 11.36 -59.18 10.50
N GLU A 663 11.28 -59.42 11.80
CA GLU A 663 10.45 -60.48 12.35
C GLU A 663 9.10 -59.90 12.84
N THR A 664 8.00 -60.48 12.37
CA THR A 664 6.63 -60.46 12.95
C THR A 664 5.57 -59.41 12.56
N SER A 665 5.49 -58.87 11.34
CA SER A 665 4.24 -58.19 10.91
C SER A 665 3.78 -58.60 9.52
N HIS A 666 2.89 -59.59 9.46
CA HIS A 666 2.11 -59.88 8.26
C HIS A 666 1.11 -58.74 7.98
N PRO A 667 1.03 -58.24 6.73
CA PRO A 667 0.02 -57.27 6.35
C PRO A 667 -1.36 -57.92 6.35
N ASN A 668 -2.32 -57.37 7.09
CA ASN A 668 -3.71 -57.79 7.06
C ASN A 668 -4.35 -57.37 5.70
N PRO A 669 -4.75 -58.31 4.82
CA PRO A 669 -5.20 -57.99 3.46
C PRO A 669 -6.63 -57.42 3.36
N GLN A 670 -7.38 -57.31 4.46
CA GLN A 670 -8.82 -57.01 4.40
C GLN A 670 -9.21 -55.54 4.56
N VAL A 671 -8.27 -54.60 4.67
CA VAL A 671 -8.60 -53.16 4.64
C VAL A 671 -8.32 -52.64 3.24
N GLY A 672 -9.38 -52.58 2.41
CA GLY A 672 -9.33 -52.15 1.02
C GLY A 672 -8.59 -50.82 0.86
N ILE A 673 -7.49 -50.85 0.09
CA ILE A 673 -6.72 -49.73 -0.46
C ILE A 673 -6.76 -48.49 0.44
N THR A 674 -6.16 -48.58 1.63
CA THR A 674 -6.02 -47.40 2.48
C THR A 674 -4.74 -46.67 2.14
N TRP A 675 -4.88 -45.35 2.07
CA TRP A 675 -3.94 -44.27 1.81
C TRP A 675 -2.68 -44.25 2.69
N ALA A 676 -2.37 -45.33 3.41
CA ALA A 676 -1.24 -45.44 4.32
C ALA A 676 0.09 -45.41 3.55
N ASP A 677 1.03 -44.63 4.07
CA ASP A 677 2.40 -44.62 3.59
C ASP A 677 3.07 -45.97 3.88
N ASN A 678 3.84 -46.48 2.94
CA ASN A 678 4.68 -47.64 3.23
C ASN A 678 5.96 -47.20 3.95
N LYS A 679 6.72 -48.16 4.51
CA LYS A 679 7.95 -47.89 5.27
C LYS A 679 8.96 -47.03 4.50
N GLU A 680 9.04 -47.15 3.18
CA GLU A 680 9.96 -46.33 2.37
C GLU A 680 9.51 -44.86 2.29
N HIS A 681 8.21 -44.58 2.25
CA HIS A 681 7.71 -43.20 2.32
C HIS A 681 7.97 -42.57 3.70
N GLU A 682 7.78 -43.34 4.78
CA GLU A 682 8.11 -42.91 6.15
C GLU A 682 9.61 -42.65 6.31
N ARG A 683 10.44 -43.56 5.77
CA ARG A 683 11.90 -43.46 5.76
C ARG A 683 12.36 -42.23 4.99
N TYR A 684 11.87 -42.05 3.76
CA TYR A 684 12.15 -40.88 2.94
C TYR A 684 11.93 -39.59 3.72
N ARG A 685 10.71 -39.39 4.24
CA ARG A 685 10.33 -38.16 4.96
C ARG A 685 11.17 -37.90 6.18
N SER A 686 11.40 -38.95 6.97
CA SER A 686 12.18 -38.85 8.20
C SER A 686 13.69 -38.77 7.97
N SER A 687 14.14 -38.82 6.70
CA SER A 687 15.53 -38.64 6.29
C SER A 687 15.77 -37.37 5.46
N LEU A 688 14.71 -36.64 5.11
CA LEU A 688 14.84 -35.36 4.41
C LEU A 688 15.45 -34.31 5.34
N ALA A 689 16.50 -33.65 4.86
CA ALA A 689 17.12 -32.50 5.46
C ALA A 689 17.04 -31.32 4.49
N PRO A 690 16.79 -30.08 4.99
CA PRO A 690 16.78 -28.92 4.13
C PRO A 690 18.18 -28.65 3.59
N VAL A 691 18.26 -28.26 2.31
CA VAL A 691 19.43 -27.59 1.76
C VAL A 691 19.24 -26.11 2.07
N LEU A 692 20.21 -25.51 2.76
CA LEU A 692 20.13 -24.12 3.18
C LEU A 692 20.84 -23.19 2.20
N GLY A 693 20.35 -21.97 2.08
CA GLY A 693 20.93 -20.87 1.31
C GLY A 693 20.36 -19.54 1.78
N ALA A 694 20.58 -18.48 0.99
CA ALA A 694 20.15 -17.13 1.32
C ALA A 694 18.61 -16.95 1.26
N GLY A 695 18.08 -16.14 2.18
CA GLY A 695 16.66 -15.80 2.31
C GLY A 695 16.29 -15.48 3.76
N ASP A 696 15.03 -15.65 4.17
CA ASP A 696 14.57 -15.23 5.51
C ASP A 696 14.20 -16.39 6.46
N LYS A 697 14.80 -17.58 6.29
CA LYS A 697 14.42 -18.88 6.91
C LYS A 697 13.12 -19.49 6.39
N THR A 698 12.35 -18.79 5.57
CA THR A 698 11.11 -19.30 4.97
C THR A 698 11.10 -19.19 3.46
N VAL A 699 11.44 -18.03 2.93
CA VAL A 699 11.41 -17.67 1.52
C VAL A 699 12.84 -17.47 1.04
N ALA A 700 13.24 -18.27 0.06
CA ALA A 700 14.54 -18.12 -0.57
C ALA A 700 14.65 -16.74 -1.23
N GLU A 701 15.82 -16.11 -1.13
CA GLU A 701 16.06 -14.76 -1.67
C GLU A 701 15.70 -14.66 -3.16
N VAL A 702 16.08 -15.66 -3.96
CA VAL A 702 15.72 -15.73 -5.39
C VAL A 702 14.21 -15.66 -5.63
N SER A 703 13.39 -16.22 -4.72
CA SER A 703 11.93 -16.17 -4.85
C SER A 703 11.39 -14.80 -4.44
N ALA A 704 11.88 -14.24 -3.34
CA ALA A 704 11.46 -12.92 -2.87
C ALA A 704 11.86 -11.80 -3.84
N THR A 705 12.96 -11.99 -4.56
CA THR A 705 13.53 -11.02 -5.51
C THR A 705 13.16 -11.27 -6.97
N LEU A 706 12.30 -12.25 -7.27
CA LEU A 706 11.95 -12.62 -8.66
C LEU A 706 13.20 -12.91 -9.53
N GLY A 707 14.27 -13.44 -8.90
CA GLY A 707 15.53 -13.72 -9.56
C GLY A 707 16.46 -12.52 -9.80
N HIS A 708 16.13 -11.33 -9.29
CA HIS A 708 16.95 -10.12 -9.44
C HIS A 708 18.27 -10.18 -8.65
N SER A 709 18.31 -10.88 -7.51
CA SER A 709 19.52 -10.97 -6.67
C SER A 709 20.70 -11.55 -7.44
N ALA A 710 21.78 -10.77 -7.57
CA ALA A 710 22.98 -11.18 -8.31
C ALA A 710 23.67 -12.44 -7.74
N GLY A 711 23.51 -12.71 -6.44
CA GLY A 711 24.10 -13.88 -5.79
C GLY A 711 23.30 -15.17 -5.94
N THR A 712 22.00 -15.07 -6.25
CA THR A 712 21.09 -16.24 -6.25
C THR A 712 20.27 -16.40 -7.53
N GLY A 713 20.29 -15.41 -8.43
CA GLY A 713 19.44 -15.31 -9.62
C GLY A 713 20.21 -15.36 -10.94
N LYS A 714 19.73 -16.18 -11.88
CA LYS A 714 20.19 -16.30 -13.28
C LYS A 714 19.35 -15.48 -14.25
N VAL A 715 18.08 -15.30 -13.92
CA VAL A 715 17.09 -14.63 -14.76
C VAL A 715 16.29 -13.71 -13.87
N ASP A 716 16.27 -12.44 -14.23
CA ASP A 716 15.54 -11.40 -13.53
C ASP A 716 14.15 -11.23 -14.14
N PHE A 717 13.11 -11.50 -13.36
CA PHE A 717 11.70 -11.32 -13.70
C PHE A 717 11.06 -10.15 -12.95
N SER A 718 11.85 -9.35 -12.23
CA SER A 718 11.36 -8.41 -11.22
C SER A 718 10.75 -7.14 -11.77
N GLY A 719 11.05 -6.78 -13.02
CA GLY A 719 10.67 -5.50 -13.62
C GLY A 719 11.34 -4.27 -13.00
N VAL A 720 12.36 -4.47 -12.15
CA VAL A 720 13.20 -3.38 -11.62
C VAL A 720 13.73 -2.52 -12.77
N GLY A 721 13.71 -1.20 -12.58
CA GLY A 721 14.09 -0.21 -13.59
C GLY A 721 12.90 0.34 -14.39
N SER A 722 11.70 -0.20 -14.22
CA SER A 722 10.47 0.49 -14.65
C SER A 722 10.21 1.70 -13.74
N THR A 723 9.38 2.64 -14.21
CA THR A 723 8.97 3.82 -13.40
C THR A 723 8.09 3.44 -12.20
N TRP A 724 7.57 2.21 -12.17
CA TRP A 724 6.55 1.75 -11.22
C TRP A 724 7.06 0.73 -10.22
N ILE A 725 8.27 0.22 -10.42
CA ILE A 725 8.82 -0.86 -9.61
C ILE A 725 10.15 -0.38 -9.05
N GLU A 726 10.15 -0.17 -7.74
CA GLU A 726 11.35 0.22 -7.01
C GLU A 726 12.30 -0.98 -6.83
N ASP A 727 13.56 -0.65 -6.55
CA ASP A 727 14.58 -1.61 -6.13
C ASP A 727 14.14 -2.36 -4.87
N PHE A 728 14.70 -3.56 -4.68
CA PHE A 728 14.48 -4.35 -3.46
C PHE A 728 15.25 -3.76 -2.28
N GLU A 729 14.63 -3.75 -1.10
CA GLU A 729 15.26 -3.31 0.15
C GLU A 729 15.47 -4.52 1.07
N TYR A 730 16.71 -4.75 1.51
CA TYR A 730 17.12 -5.97 2.19
C TYR A 730 17.28 -5.78 3.70
N TYR A 731 16.77 -6.75 4.46
CA TYR A 731 16.80 -6.73 5.91
C TYR A 731 17.34 -8.06 6.47
N PRO A 732 18.38 -8.06 7.31
CA PRO A 732 18.95 -9.28 7.91
C PRO A 732 18.08 -9.86 9.03
N CYS A 733 16.86 -10.29 8.67
CA CYS A 733 15.83 -10.70 9.60
C CYS A 733 15.17 -12.00 9.16
N GLU A 734 14.69 -12.76 10.14
CA GLU A 734 13.81 -13.90 9.88
C GLU A 734 12.47 -13.44 9.30
N HIS A 735 11.78 -14.36 8.61
CA HIS A 735 10.52 -14.13 7.91
C HIS A 735 9.45 -13.45 8.76
N PHE A 736 9.31 -13.83 10.04
CA PHE A 736 8.36 -13.18 10.94
C PHE A 736 8.94 -11.98 11.67
N GLN A 737 10.27 -11.88 11.77
CA GLN A 737 10.93 -10.76 12.42
C GLN A 737 10.86 -9.50 11.56
N ILE A 738 10.84 -9.62 10.23
CA ILE A 738 10.76 -8.46 9.31
C ILE A 738 9.51 -7.60 9.50
N VAL A 739 8.42 -8.15 10.07
CA VAL A 739 7.22 -7.39 10.46
C VAL A 739 7.23 -6.97 11.93
N GLN A 740 8.38 -7.05 12.62
CA GLN A 740 8.56 -6.63 14.00
C GLN A 740 9.46 -5.39 14.07
N GLU A 741 9.31 -4.62 15.14
CA GLU A 741 10.13 -3.43 15.38
C GLU A 741 11.63 -3.71 15.56
N THR A 742 11.98 -4.97 15.83
CA THR A 742 13.37 -5.41 16.03
C THR A 742 14.10 -5.72 14.74
N CYS A 743 13.43 -5.66 13.58
CA CYS A 743 14.10 -5.85 12.30
C CYS A 743 14.65 -4.53 11.79
N VAL A 744 15.97 -4.46 11.67
CA VAL A 744 16.71 -3.29 11.17
C VAL A 744 17.58 -3.69 9.98
N ASP A 745 17.78 -2.78 9.04
CA ASP A 745 18.76 -2.93 7.96
C ASP A 745 20.20 -2.72 8.47
N GLN A 746 21.17 -2.77 7.55
CA GLN A 746 22.59 -2.56 7.87
C GLN A 746 22.91 -1.15 8.38
N SER A 747 22.04 -0.17 8.12
CA SER A 747 22.16 1.20 8.63
C SER A 747 21.48 1.40 9.99
N GLY A 748 20.82 0.36 10.51
CA GLY A 748 20.04 0.41 11.76
C GLY A 748 18.60 0.91 11.57
N LYS A 749 18.12 1.11 10.34
CA LYS A 749 16.76 1.58 10.05
C LYS A 749 15.77 0.42 10.11
N LYS A 750 14.65 0.61 10.81
CA LYS A 750 13.64 -0.44 10.94
C LYS A 750 12.88 -0.66 9.64
N SER A 751 12.55 -1.92 9.34
CA SER A 751 11.68 -2.28 8.21
C SER A 751 10.30 -1.62 8.30
N LEU A 752 9.74 -1.54 9.51
CA LEU A 752 8.42 -0.91 9.73
C LEU A 752 8.46 0.61 9.58
N ASP A 753 9.56 1.28 9.96
CA ASP A 753 9.74 2.71 9.69
C ASP A 753 9.75 2.94 8.19
N ARG A 754 10.49 2.11 7.45
CA ARG A 754 10.51 2.20 6.00
C ARG A 754 9.13 1.98 5.36
N ALA A 755 8.36 1.01 5.83
CA ALA A 755 7.00 0.81 5.35
C ALA A 755 6.12 2.06 5.60
N ILE A 756 6.24 2.70 6.76
CA ILE A 756 5.53 3.96 7.06
C ILE A 756 6.00 5.10 6.17
N ASP A 757 7.31 5.23 5.94
CA ASP A 757 7.87 6.24 5.04
C ASP A 757 7.30 6.09 3.63
N ILE A 758 7.24 4.85 3.13
CA ILE A 758 6.63 4.54 1.83
C ILE A 758 5.14 4.89 1.81
N LEU A 759 4.40 4.65 2.89
CA LEU A 759 2.98 5.00 2.94
C LEU A 759 2.75 6.52 3.02
N LYS A 760 3.68 7.27 3.63
CA LYS A 760 3.58 8.73 3.81
C LYS A 760 4.16 9.55 2.67
N SER A 761 5.17 9.05 1.96
CA SER A 761 5.89 9.79 0.89
C SER A 761 5.03 10.14 -0.33
N GLY A 762 3.75 9.76 -0.33
CA GLY A 762 2.80 10.02 -1.40
C GLY A 762 1.95 11.26 -1.11
N TYR A 763 2.24 11.97 -0.02
CA TYR A 763 1.52 13.18 0.39
C TYR A 763 2.26 14.03 1.44
N ALA A 764 3.17 13.47 2.23
CA ALA A 764 3.90 14.18 3.29
C ALA A 764 5.41 14.05 3.14
N ILE A 765 6.13 15.10 3.54
CA ILE A 765 7.58 15.06 3.68
C ILE A 765 7.92 14.17 4.86
N VAL A 766 8.52 13.04 4.55
CA VAL A 766 9.09 12.15 5.54
C VAL A 766 10.53 12.60 5.78
N PRO A 767 11.00 12.69 7.04
CA PRO A 767 12.38 13.01 7.34
C PRO A 767 13.32 12.21 6.45
N THR A 768 14.23 12.90 5.77
CA THR A 768 15.11 12.25 4.80
C THR A 768 16.06 11.34 5.55
N HIS A 769 15.68 10.08 5.69
CA HIS A 769 16.62 9.05 6.06
C HIS A 769 17.58 8.93 4.87
N THR A 770 18.82 9.38 5.07
CA THR A 770 19.93 9.27 4.10
C THR A 770 20.18 7.80 3.78
N SER A 771 19.37 7.23 2.89
CA SER A 771 19.34 5.79 2.64
C SER A 771 19.02 5.46 1.18
N LYS A 772 19.31 6.34 0.22
CA LYS A 772 19.74 5.83 -1.09
C LYS A 772 21.16 5.31 -0.90
N VAL A 773 21.29 4.16 -0.25
CA VAL A 773 22.51 3.37 -0.31
C VAL A 773 22.73 3.16 -1.80
N SER A 774 23.79 3.77 -2.31
CA SER A 774 24.25 3.51 -3.66
C SER A 774 24.26 2.00 -3.86
N THR A 775 23.59 1.53 -4.91
CA THR A 775 23.69 0.17 -5.45
C THR A 775 25.11 -0.13 -5.95
N SER A 776 26.16 0.39 -5.31
CA SER A 776 27.50 -0.14 -5.44
C SER A 776 27.38 -1.60 -5.06
N SER A 777 27.54 -2.45 -6.07
CA SER A 777 27.84 -3.89 -5.99
C SER A 777 27.83 -4.38 -4.57
N SER A 778 26.87 -5.25 -4.20
CA SER A 778 26.92 -6.03 -2.96
C SER A 778 28.37 -6.17 -2.57
N PRO A 779 28.85 -5.52 -1.49
CA PRO A 779 30.21 -5.77 -1.07
C PRO A 779 30.19 -7.27 -0.90
N SER A 780 30.92 -7.97 -1.77
CA SER A 780 31.23 -9.34 -1.52
C SER A 780 32.01 -9.23 -0.22
N ILE A 781 31.32 -9.38 0.91
CA ILE A 781 31.95 -9.81 2.13
C ILE A 781 32.29 -11.27 1.84
N ALA A 782 33.23 -11.46 0.91
CA ALA A 782 34.22 -12.47 1.05
C ALA A 782 34.86 -12.11 2.40
N HIS A 783 34.30 -12.64 3.48
CA HIS A 783 35.15 -13.17 4.51
C HIS A 783 36.10 -14.09 3.74
N ALA A 784 37.28 -13.56 3.40
CA ALA A 784 38.37 -14.37 2.93
C ALA A 784 38.78 -15.21 4.14
N SER A 785 38.01 -16.26 4.40
CA SER A 785 38.40 -17.32 5.29
C SER A 785 39.61 -17.95 4.63
N GLU A 786 40.82 -17.52 5.01
CA GLU A 786 42.03 -18.20 4.60
C GLU A 786 42.01 -19.60 5.22
N LEU A 787 41.57 -20.58 4.43
CA LEU A 787 41.57 -21.98 4.84
C LEU A 787 42.99 -22.53 4.70
N VAL A 788 43.64 -22.79 5.83
CA VAL A 788 44.92 -23.48 5.90
C VAL A 788 44.67 -24.98 6.03
N TYR A 789 45.03 -25.75 4.99
CA TYR A 789 44.97 -27.20 5.02
C TYR A 789 46.33 -27.79 5.41
N VAL A 790 46.38 -28.52 6.52
CA VAL A 790 47.56 -29.30 6.92
C VAL A 790 47.25 -30.78 6.73
N VAL A 791 48.01 -31.46 5.87
CA VAL A 791 47.87 -32.90 5.62
C VAL A 791 49.19 -33.58 5.98
N GLY A 792 49.11 -34.58 6.86
CA GLY A 792 50.27 -35.36 7.30
C GLY A 792 49.95 -36.85 7.30
N SER A 793 50.98 -37.68 7.12
CA SER A 793 50.89 -39.14 7.07
C SER A 793 51.04 -39.82 8.44
N ALA A 794 51.05 -39.04 9.52
CA ALA A 794 51.12 -39.45 10.92
C ALA A 794 50.35 -38.42 11.78
N PRO A 795 49.99 -38.71 13.05
CA PRO A 795 49.36 -37.72 13.92
C PRO A 795 50.26 -36.50 14.15
N PHE A 796 49.69 -35.30 14.06
CA PHE A 796 50.36 -34.03 14.37
C PHE A 796 49.38 -33.08 15.04
N ASP A 797 49.91 -32.19 15.89
CA ASP A 797 49.18 -31.10 16.49
C ASP A 797 49.39 -29.82 15.68
N VAL A 798 48.32 -29.05 15.44
CA VAL A 798 48.41 -27.76 14.75
C VAL A 798 48.07 -26.65 15.75
N HIS A 799 49.01 -25.76 15.98
CA HIS A 799 48.82 -24.56 16.79
C HIS A 799 48.85 -23.33 15.88
N VAL A 800 47.83 -22.48 16.00
CA VAL A 800 47.84 -21.15 15.42
C VAL A 800 48.07 -20.18 16.56
N GLU A 801 49.07 -19.33 16.44
CA GLU A 801 49.45 -18.30 17.41
C GLU A 801 49.28 -16.93 16.75
N ASP A 802 48.59 -16.01 17.41
CA ASP A 802 48.52 -14.63 16.92
C ASP A 802 49.80 -13.85 17.25
N GLU A 803 49.88 -12.61 16.76
CA GLU A 803 51.06 -11.75 16.99
C GLU A 803 51.29 -11.38 18.47
N HIS A 804 50.33 -11.68 19.35
CA HIS A 804 50.37 -11.42 20.79
C HIS A 804 50.61 -12.69 21.62
N GLY A 805 50.80 -13.85 20.97
CA GLY A 805 51.08 -15.12 21.63
C GLY A 805 49.83 -15.89 22.10
N ALA A 806 48.63 -15.50 21.68
CA ALA A 806 47.41 -16.24 21.98
C ALA A 806 47.25 -17.42 21.01
N HIS A 807 46.79 -18.58 21.50
CA HIS A 807 46.69 -19.80 20.70
C HIS A 807 45.24 -20.24 20.44
N SER A 808 44.97 -20.77 19.24
CA SER A 808 43.70 -21.45 18.95
C SER A 808 43.75 -22.93 19.36
N GLY A 809 42.74 -23.43 20.08
CA GLY A 809 42.48 -24.86 20.26
C GLY A 809 42.83 -25.45 21.65
N PRO A 810 42.34 -26.67 21.96
CA PRO A 810 42.31 -27.18 23.33
C PRO A 810 43.64 -27.84 23.79
N VAL A 811 44.38 -27.23 24.73
CA VAL A 811 45.54 -27.86 25.44
C VAL A 811 45.12 -29.12 26.21
N VAL A 812 45.39 -30.32 25.70
CA VAL A 812 45.04 -31.59 26.37
C VAL A 812 46.04 -31.89 27.46
N ILE A 813 45.63 -31.80 28.73
CA ILE A 813 45.97 -32.80 29.77
C ILE A 813 44.74 -32.94 30.70
N ASP A 814 44.28 -34.18 30.83
CA ASP A 814 43.17 -34.74 31.62
C ASP A 814 42.28 -33.83 32.50
N THR A 815 40.98 -33.91 32.20
CA THR A 815 39.82 -33.64 33.06
C THR A 815 39.62 -32.22 33.61
N LEU A 816 38.53 -31.60 33.13
CA LEU A 816 37.94 -30.27 33.44
C LEU A 816 38.54 -29.10 32.65
N ARG A 817 37.76 -28.54 31.71
CA ARG A 817 38.11 -27.32 30.96
C ARG A 817 37.06 -26.24 31.16
N TYR A 818 37.48 -25.13 31.77
CA TYR A 818 37.16 -23.80 31.27
C TYR A 818 38.30 -23.39 30.33
N VAL A 819 38.00 -22.76 29.20
CA VAL A 819 38.97 -22.02 28.38
C VAL A 819 38.83 -20.56 28.79
N GLU A 820 39.91 -19.95 29.26
CA GLU A 820 39.85 -18.56 29.72
C GLU A 820 40.11 -17.56 28.57
N TYR A 821 40.86 -17.93 27.51
CA TYR A 821 41.12 -17.09 26.34
C TYR A 821 41.38 -17.92 25.08
N GLY A 822 40.44 -17.93 24.12
CA GLY A 822 40.67 -18.41 22.74
C GLY A 822 40.82 -17.20 21.80
N ILE A 823 41.44 -17.39 20.64
CA ILE A 823 41.44 -16.35 19.58
C ILE A 823 40.00 -16.21 19.07
N GLU A 824 39.41 -15.02 19.17
CA GLU A 824 38.08 -14.72 18.62
C GLU A 824 38.07 -15.00 17.10
N ASP A 825 36.97 -15.53 16.60
CA ASP A 825 36.71 -15.79 15.17
C ASP A 825 37.48 -16.93 14.45
N ILE A 826 38.35 -17.70 15.14
CA ILE A 826 38.99 -18.90 14.56
C ILE A 826 38.29 -20.18 15.04
N GLY A 827 37.54 -20.83 14.14
CA GLY A 827 36.86 -22.11 14.39
C GLY A 827 37.73 -23.34 14.11
N TYR A 828 37.70 -24.34 14.99
CA TYR A 828 38.39 -25.62 14.81
C TYR A 828 37.40 -26.71 14.40
N TRP A 829 37.63 -27.37 13.26
CA TRP A 829 36.84 -28.53 12.82
C TRP A 829 37.71 -29.78 12.79
N HIS A 830 37.47 -30.72 13.71
CA HIS A 830 38.11 -32.03 13.68
C HIS A 830 37.28 -32.96 12.79
N ASN A 831 37.77 -33.26 11.58
CA ASN A 831 37.23 -34.36 10.79
C ASN A 831 37.78 -35.67 11.36
N GLU A 832 37.04 -36.30 12.27
CA GLU A 832 37.24 -37.72 12.57
C GLU A 832 36.89 -38.54 11.33
N VAL A 833 37.87 -38.84 10.48
CA VAL A 833 37.77 -39.97 9.56
C VAL A 833 39.10 -40.72 9.50
N ALA A 834 39.05 -41.95 10.00
CA ALA A 834 39.67 -43.16 9.46
C ALA A 834 40.27 -44.01 10.60
N VAL A 835 39.43 -44.82 11.24
CA VAL A 835 39.92 -46.08 11.80
C VAL A 835 39.73 -47.11 10.69
N THR A 836 40.85 -47.51 10.09
CA THR A 836 41.02 -48.80 9.41
C THR A 836 40.71 -49.97 10.33
#